data_AF-A0A8J6ZWI0-F1
#
_entry.id   AF-A0A8J6ZWI0-F1
#
_cell.length_a   1.000
_cell.length_b   1.000
_cell.length_c   1.000
_cell.angle_alpha   90.00
_cell.angle_beta   90.00
_cell.angle_gamma   90.00
#
_symmetry.space_group_name_H-M   'P 1'
#
loop_
_entity.id
_entity.type
_entity.pdbx_description
1 polymer ?
#
loop_
_entity_poly.entity_id
_entity_poly.type
_entity_poly.pdbx_seq_one_letter_code
_entity_poly.pdbx_strand_id
1 'polypeptide(L)'
;MSFQYEINAKLGSADQVGLRLRCNGQTQADEIYRELRQAGFKVTRLMSSSHEDYTHFVYVTATADNVSSVMLQIKANTIALNNANSVKKESNIKDFKSWQSLFRKAIKQLNNDYQNPISSVQEINQNNLEQKITAGRITEVEDHLLRQVDINDSNALRTLIALYAKTEQHEQLVEICKAKYNSILALPVSGRLVEQLVNAHLQHYQQTKEQDLLASVQALAQEFLPELERLRQANGVRKLLHLSLVPQEPLSTIEGATLNEQLTHLLEVDPGERISQLEKLQEKYPKAINVLLALADAYVTIDNTDSALQIYQAITEKTEELQQRHAELLLNTKRFQEVIELLPSVISELSSALAGLRGAALYNLGQKTQASEFLEKAWQGGERRVQILLPLAKLWATVGDPIKAGEVYQILLETADEKLTLSDRALIARVANLDGFGDISDEDKVSYYELCVNFAGVRLRDLPEAEEILKDRLDLWKQVQNTSGMLNAYADWLDWLANVEKWEDLNKELGILRKFAIEQKISSLQYFELLEGLEAYINVQPTLRQSLANDYFGLAIAEIDNALRQEEIEAPFFEDLKRALLCLNSDSANELVEYRQQRRAEATKLNVQVASDENIVSTTQNLASINLALVGGHQATRREVIRELCENYGLKNCVEVAPSSEAYISRSNVQAQISNCNLIAIITGYMGHDLSQIVSDLKKDGTLTGDVFFLACRGKSGVVRAILNKVR
;
A
#
# COMPACT_ATOMS: atom_id res chain seq x y z
N MET A 1 34.20 -18.46 39.69
CA MET A 1 34.22 -17.33 40.66
C MET A 1 32.93 -17.35 41.47
N SER A 2 32.97 -17.41 42.81
CA SER A 2 31.76 -17.44 43.65
C SER A 2 31.34 -16.03 44.07
N PHE A 3 30.06 -15.67 43.88
CA PHE A 3 29.48 -14.44 44.44
C PHE A 3 28.88 -14.71 45.82
N GLN A 4 28.79 -13.68 46.67
CA GLN A 4 28.09 -13.73 47.96
C GLN A 4 26.84 -12.87 47.90
N TYR A 5 25.83 -13.21 48.69
CA TYR A 5 24.60 -12.44 48.77
C TYR A 5 24.03 -12.46 50.18
N GLU A 6 23.26 -11.42 50.52
CA GLU A 6 22.49 -11.31 51.75
C GLU A 6 21.05 -10.89 51.41
N ILE A 7 20.09 -11.63 51.97
CA ILE A 7 18.66 -11.30 51.89
C ILE A 7 18.26 -10.68 53.22
N ASN A 8 17.79 -9.44 53.19
CA ASN A 8 17.36 -8.72 54.38
C ASN A 8 15.92 -8.25 54.22
N ALA A 9 15.01 -8.92 54.93
CA ALA A 9 13.58 -8.62 54.91
C ALA A 9 13.22 -7.27 55.56
N LYS A 10 14.14 -6.64 56.30
CA LYS A 10 13.91 -5.35 56.95
C LYS A 10 14.28 -4.14 56.10
N LEU A 11 14.89 -4.36 54.92
CA LEU A 11 15.31 -3.28 54.02
C LEU A 11 14.21 -2.86 53.03
N GLY A 12 13.23 -3.71 52.74
CA GLY A 12 12.14 -3.43 51.80
C GLY A 12 10.83 -3.00 52.46
N SER A 13 9.81 -2.67 51.65
CA SER A 13 8.42 -2.51 52.09
C SER A 13 7.81 -3.86 52.53
N ALA A 14 6.59 -3.87 53.07
CA ALA A 14 5.94 -5.07 53.61
C ALA A 14 5.86 -6.27 52.64
N ASP A 15 5.98 -6.01 51.34
CA ASP A 15 5.94 -6.95 50.22
C ASP A 15 7.28 -7.13 49.49
N GLN A 16 8.36 -6.52 50.00
CA GLN A 16 9.67 -6.52 49.36
C GLN A 16 10.80 -6.94 50.30
N VAL A 17 11.79 -7.62 49.74
CA VAL A 17 13.04 -7.93 50.43
C VAL A 17 14.21 -7.23 49.74
N GLY A 18 15.14 -6.73 50.54
CA GLY A 18 16.40 -6.19 50.02
C GLY A 18 17.38 -7.32 49.77
N LEU A 19 17.94 -7.39 48.56
CA LEU A 19 18.98 -8.34 48.18
C LEU A 19 20.29 -7.59 47.92
N ARG A 20 21.30 -7.84 48.76
CA ARG A 20 22.66 -7.33 48.57
C ARG A 20 23.52 -8.39 47.90
N LEU A 21 24.35 -7.97 46.95
CA LEU A 21 25.20 -8.83 46.14
C LEU A 21 26.66 -8.36 46.23
N ARG A 22 27.57 -9.29 46.49
CA ARG A 22 29.01 -9.10 46.36
C ARG A 22 29.47 -9.82 45.11
N CYS A 23 29.57 -9.07 44.04
CA CYS A 23 29.99 -9.53 42.71
C CYS A 23 31.40 -9.02 42.37
N ASN A 24 32.13 -9.80 41.56
CA ASN A 24 33.50 -9.47 41.12
C ASN A 24 33.55 -8.41 40.00
N GLY A 25 32.40 -7.97 39.50
CA GLY A 25 32.27 -6.93 38.48
C GLY A 25 30.81 -6.73 38.06
N GLN A 26 30.56 -5.68 37.28
CA GLN A 26 29.22 -5.29 36.82
C GLN A 26 28.52 -6.42 36.04
N THR A 27 29.26 -7.10 35.15
CA THR A 27 28.72 -8.18 34.31
C THR A 27 28.12 -9.33 35.14
N GLN A 28 28.76 -9.72 36.23
CA GLN A 28 28.25 -10.77 37.11
C GLN A 28 27.00 -10.33 37.86
N ALA A 29 26.90 -9.05 38.23
CA ALA A 29 25.71 -8.51 38.88
C ALA A 29 24.53 -8.40 37.90
N ASP A 30 24.79 -8.02 36.64
CA ASP A 30 23.78 -7.96 35.57
C ASP A 30 23.24 -9.35 35.20
N GLU A 31 24.08 -10.39 35.21
CA GLU A 31 23.65 -11.77 35.00
C GLU A 31 22.71 -12.25 36.11
N ILE A 32 23.09 -12.08 37.38
CA ILE A 32 22.23 -12.42 38.53
C ILE A 32 20.92 -11.63 38.47
N TYR A 33 20.99 -10.36 38.05
CA TYR A 33 19.82 -9.51 37.87
C TYR A 33 18.85 -10.05 36.80
N ARG A 34 19.38 -10.55 35.69
CA ARG A 34 18.59 -11.16 34.61
C ARG A 34 17.93 -12.45 35.06
N GLU A 35 18.67 -13.32 35.75
CA GLU A 35 18.14 -14.59 36.26
C GLU A 35 16.99 -14.38 37.25
N LEU A 36 17.08 -13.37 38.14
CA LEU A 36 15.99 -13.02 39.05
C LEU A 36 14.71 -12.59 38.31
N ARG A 37 14.84 -11.90 37.17
CA ARG A 37 13.68 -11.53 36.32
C ARG A 37 13.11 -12.73 35.58
N GLN A 38 13.97 -13.63 35.08
CA GLN A 38 13.54 -14.85 34.40
C GLN A 38 12.81 -15.81 35.35
N ALA A 39 13.17 -15.81 36.64
CA ALA A 39 12.43 -16.50 37.70
C ALA A 39 11.06 -15.86 38.03
N GLY A 40 10.65 -14.79 37.32
CA GLY A 40 9.34 -14.16 37.45
C GLY A 40 9.24 -13.11 38.55
N PHE A 41 10.33 -12.73 39.21
CA PHE A 41 10.29 -11.69 40.24
C PHE A 41 10.25 -10.28 39.64
N LYS A 42 9.44 -9.42 40.26
CA LYS A 42 9.58 -7.97 40.08
C LYS A 42 10.78 -7.48 40.87
N VAL A 43 11.79 -6.99 40.16
CA VAL A 43 13.03 -6.44 40.74
C VAL A 43 13.26 -5.00 40.31
N THR A 44 13.64 -4.15 41.26
CA THR A 44 14.03 -2.76 41.00
C THR A 44 15.31 -2.69 40.19
N ARG A 45 15.70 -1.51 39.71
CA ARG A 45 16.99 -1.34 39.02
C ARG A 45 18.15 -1.81 39.92
N LEU A 46 19.15 -2.45 39.31
CA LEU A 46 20.39 -2.81 39.98
C LEU A 46 21.15 -1.53 40.36
N MET A 47 21.47 -1.37 41.64
CA MET A 47 22.13 -0.19 42.20
C MET A 47 23.46 -0.59 42.85
N SER A 48 24.37 0.37 43.03
CA SER A 48 25.57 0.17 43.85
C SER A 48 25.18 0.11 45.32
N SER A 49 25.77 -0.83 46.06
CA SER A 49 25.52 -0.96 47.50
C SER A 49 26.40 0.03 48.28
N SER A 50 25.82 0.69 49.29
CA SER A 50 26.55 1.55 50.25
C SER A 50 27.10 0.77 51.46
N HIS A 51 26.84 -0.54 51.54
CA HIS A 51 27.36 -1.42 52.58
C HIS A 51 28.75 -1.92 52.21
N GLU A 52 29.73 -1.81 53.11
CA GLU A 52 31.16 -2.06 52.82
C GLU A 52 31.45 -3.47 52.27
N ASP A 53 30.67 -4.47 52.71
CA ASP A 53 30.84 -5.86 52.28
C ASP A 53 30.18 -6.23 50.94
N TYR A 54 29.36 -5.36 50.34
CA TYR A 54 28.57 -5.68 49.14
C TYR A 54 28.74 -4.63 48.06
N THR A 55 28.80 -5.08 46.80
CA THR A 55 29.06 -4.19 45.65
C THR A 55 27.77 -3.67 45.02
N HIS A 56 26.69 -4.47 45.04
CA HIS A 56 25.42 -4.14 44.41
C HIS A 56 24.22 -4.44 45.30
N PHE A 57 23.09 -3.82 45.00
CA PHE A 57 21.85 -3.95 45.76
C PHE A 57 20.61 -3.81 44.86
N VAL A 58 19.55 -4.56 45.19
CA VAL A 58 18.29 -4.63 44.47
C VAL A 58 17.15 -4.96 45.44
N TYR A 59 15.96 -4.41 45.23
CA TYR A 59 14.73 -4.84 45.91
C TYR A 59 13.98 -5.87 45.06
N VAL A 60 13.52 -6.93 45.70
CA VAL A 60 12.75 -8.03 45.08
C VAL A 60 11.37 -8.08 45.74
N THR A 61 10.30 -8.01 44.96
CA THR A 61 8.93 -8.20 45.46
C THR A 61 8.63 -9.68 45.65
N ALA A 62 9.01 -10.23 46.81
CA ALA A 62 8.82 -11.63 47.20
C ALA A 62 9.11 -11.81 48.71
N THR A 63 8.80 -12.99 49.26
CA THR A 63 9.23 -13.38 50.61
C THR A 63 10.72 -13.77 50.63
N ALA A 64 11.37 -13.63 51.79
CA ALA A 64 12.79 -13.98 51.94
C ALA A 64 13.07 -15.45 51.58
N ASP A 65 12.15 -16.36 51.91
CA ASP A 65 12.28 -17.79 51.60
C ASP A 65 12.21 -18.06 50.10
N ASN A 66 11.33 -17.38 49.37
CA ASN A 66 11.21 -17.52 47.92
C ASN A 66 12.44 -16.97 47.19
N VAL A 67 13.00 -15.86 47.67
CA VAL A 67 14.25 -15.33 47.09
C VAL A 67 15.43 -16.25 47.42
N SER A 68 15.46 -16.83 48.63
CA SER A 68 16.52 -17.75 49.05
C SER A 68 16.58 -19.02 48.18
N SER A 69 15.43 -19.62 47.89
CA SER A 69 15.37 -20.84 47.05
C SER A 69 15.88 -20.60 45.62
N VAL A 70 15.51 -19.48 45.01
CA VAL A 70 15.98 -19.10 43.66
C VAL A 70 17.45 -18.70 43.67
N MET A 71 17.92 -18.00 44.70
CA MET A 71 19.33 -17.62 44.81
C MET A 71 20.26 -18.83 45.01
N LEU A 72 19.80 -19.91 45.64
CA LEU A 72 20.52 -21.18 45.71
C LEU A 72 20.67 -21.81 44.31
N GLN A 73 19.62 -21.78 43.49
CA GLN A 73 19.66 -22.27 42.10
C GLN A 73 20.61 -21.45 41.22
N ILE A 74 20.53 -20.12 41.30
CA ILE A 74 21.43 -19.21 40.56
C ILE A 74 22.89 -19.46 40.95
N LYS A 75 23.16 -19.65 42.25
CA LYS A 75 24.51 -19.95 42.73
C LYS A 75 25.02 -21.30 42.19
N ALA A 76 24.17 -22.33 42.13
CA ALA A 76 24.51 -23.62 41.56
C ALA A 76 24.83 -23.53 40.04
N ASN A 77 24.00 -22.80 39.29
CA ASN A 77 24.18 -22.60 37.84
C ASN A 77 25.45 -21.81 37.51
N THR A 78 25.79 -20.81 38.34
CA THR A 78 27.02 -20.02 38.16
C THR A 78 28.28 -20.85 38.44
N ILE A 79 28.19 -21.85 39.32
CA ILE A 79 29.30 -22.79 39.57
C ILE A 79 29.45 -23.77 38.39
N ALA A 80 28.35 -24.27 37.82
CA ALA A 80 28.35 -25.16 36.65
C ALA A 80 28.94 -24.49 35.39
N LEU A 81 28.60 -23.22 35.12
CA LEU A 81 29.11 -22.47 33.98
C LEU A 81 30.63 -22.22 34.03
N ASN A 82 31.19 -22.11 35.23
CA ASN A 82 32.62 -21.87 35.41
C ASN A 82 33.47 -23.13 35.13
N ASN A 83 32.91 -24.32 35.30
CA ASN A 83 33.60 -25.58 34.99
C ASN A 83 33.63 -25.88 33.48
N ALA A 84 32.69 -25.33 32.70
CA ALA A 84 32.67 -25.46 31.24
C ALA A 84 33.62 -24.46 30.52
N ASN A 85 33.92 -23.32 31.14
CA ASN A 85 34.68 -22.23 30.52
C ASN A 85 36.20 -22.28 30.76
N SER A 86 36.75 -23.30 31.43
CA SER A 86 38.19 -23.44 31.67
C SER A 86 38.98 -24.08 30.52
N VAL A 87 38.32 -24.52 29.44
CA VAL A 87 38.98 -25.25 28.32
C VAL A 87 39.17 -24.40 27.05
N LYS A 88 38.63 -23.18 26.96
CA LYS A 88 38.80 -22.34 25.76
C LYS A 88 39.13 -20.89 26.12
N LYS A 89 40.40 -20.61 26.37
CA LYS A 89 40.92 -19.24 26.29
C LYS A 89 42.39 -19.22 25.86
N GLU A 90 42.62 -19.25 24.56
CA GLU A 90 43.83 -18.67 23.96
C GLU A 90 43.57 -18.26 22.50
N SER A 91 43.79 -16.96 22.22
CA SER A 91 43.80 -16.24 20.92
C SER A 91 42.49 -16.22 20.10
N ASN A 92 41.88 -15.12 19.64
CA ASN A 92 42.32 -13.77 19.28
C ASN A 92 41.18 -12.77 19.56
N ILE A 93 41.34 -11.89 20.55
CA ILE A 93 40.53 -10.66 20.67
C ILE A 93 41.49 -9.47 20.60
N LYS A 94 41.99 -9.26 19.40
CA LYS A 94 42.37 -7.96 18.82
C LYS A 94 41.61 -7.99 17.49
N ASP A 95 40.65 -7.15 17.16
CA ASP A 95 40.87 -5.72 17.02
C ASP A 95 39.56 -4.94 16.73
N PHE A 96 38.41 -5.24 17.34
CA PHE A 96 37.17 -4.48 17.07
C PHE A 96 37.30 -2.98 17.40
N LYS A 97 38.02 -2.64 18.48
CA LYS A 97 38.33 -1.24 18.83
C LYS A 97 39.28 -0.57 17.84
N SER A 98 40.22 -1.33 17.26
CA SER A 98 41.15 -0.84 16.24
C SER A 98 40.43 -0.60 14.91
N TRP A 99 39.55 -1.54 14.51
CA TRP A 99 38.66 -1.38 13.36
C TRP A 99 37.75 -0.16 13.49
N GLN A 100 37.12 0.04 14.66
CA GLN A 100 36.23 1.17 14.90
C GLN A 100 36.96 2.53 14.86
N SER A 101 38.24 2.55 15.29
CA SER A 101 39.11 3.73 15.17
C SER A 101 39.50 4.00 13.72
N LEU A 102 39.87 2.98 12.96
CA LEU A 102 40.23 3.08 11.54
C LEU A 102 39.04 3.52 10.68
N PHE A 103 37.85 2.98 10.94
CA PHE A 103 36.60 3.36 10.27
C PHE A 103 36.25 4.83 10.50
N ARG A 104 36.35 5.31 11.75
CA ARG A 104 36.11 6.73 12.07
C ARG A 104 37.12 7.64 11.39
N LYS A 105 38.39 7.20 11.26
CA LYS A 105 39.42 7.95 10.55
C LYS A 105 39.14 8.02 9.04
N ALA A 106 38.74 6.90 8.43
CA ALA A 106 38.41 6.81 7.02
C ALA A 106 37.20 7.68 6.64
N ILE A 107 36.14 7.69 7.46
CA ILE A 107 34.98 8.58 7.25
C ILE A 107 35.36 10.06 7.38
N LYS A 108 36.24 10.40 8.34
CA LYS A 108 36.70 11.78 8.50
C LYS A 108 37.59 12.24 7.34
N GLN A 109 38.33 11.32 6.74
CA GLN A 109 39.15 11.59 5.55
C GLN A 109 38.27 11.74 4.30
N LEU A 110 37.31 10.83 4.06
CA LEU A 110 36.34 10.94 2.97
C LEU A 110 35.54 12.25 3.01
N ASN A 111 35.13 12.69 4.20
CA ASN A 111 34.41 13.96 4.36
C ASN A 111 35.28 15.21 4.21
N ASN A 112 36.60 15.10 4.40
CA ASN A 112 37.53 16.22 4.22
C ASN A 112 38.11 16.28 2.80
N ASP A 113 38.23 15.14 2.12
CA ASP A 113 38.81 15.02 0.78
C ASP A 113 37.79 15.37 -0.33
N TYR A 114 36.49 15.40 -0.03
CA TYR A 114 35.44 15.90 -0.92
C TYR A 114 35.08 17.37 -0.62
N GLN A 115 35.91 18.31 -1.07
CA GLN A 115 35.57 19.74 -1.09
C GLN A 115 34.84 20.22 -2.35
N ASN A 116 34.37 19.32 -3.22
CA ASN A 116 33.42 19.68 -4.28
C ASN A 116 32.41 18.54 -4.49
N PRO A 117 31.13 18.69 -4.10
CA PRO A 117 30.11 17.70 -4.42
C PRO A 117 29.79 17.79 -5.91
N ILE A 118 30.20 16.78 -6.67
CA ILE A 118 29.67 16.52 -8.00
C ILE A 118 28.32 15.81 -7.80
N SER A 119 27.31 16.30 -8.53
CA SER A 119 25.89 15.90 -8.59
C SER A 119 25.03 16.19 -7.36
N SER A 120 24.50 17.41 -7.34
CA SER A 120 23.35 17.87 -6.57
C SER A 120 22.04 17.23 -7.06
N VAL A 121 21.57 16.21 -6.36
CA VAL A 121 20.13 15.99 -6.16
C VAL A 121 19.94 15.92 -4.64
N GLN A 122 20.11 17.06 -3.98
CA GLN A 122 19.54 17.22 -2.65
C GLN A 122 18.06 17.54 -2.87
N GLU A 123 17.20 16.56 -2.59
CA GLU A 123 15.78 16.82 -2.41
C GLU A 123 15.62 17.95 -1.39
N ILE A 124 15.10 19.09 -1.85
CA ILE A 124 14.79 20.21 -0.97
C ILE A 124 13.63 19.76 -0.08
N ASN A 125 13.96 19.34 1.14
CA ASN A 125 12.99 18.89 2.14
C ASN A 125 12.02 20.03 2.47
N GLN A 126 10.76 19.86 2.10
CA GLN A 126 9.67 20.84 2.27
C GLN A 126 9.53 21.30 3.73
N ASN A 127 9.82 20.43 4.71
CA ASN A 127 9.79 20.76 6.14
C ASN A 127 10.92 21.72 6.56
N ASN A 128 12.07 21.66 5.89
CA ASN A 128 13.21 22.56 6.16
C ASN A 128 12.94 23.96 5.59
N LEU A 129 12.21 24.02 4.46
CA LEU A 129 11.75 25.28 3.88
C LEU A 129 10.71 25.95 4.79
N GLU A 130 9.74 25.19 5.31
CA GLU A 130 8.75 25.71 6.25
C GLU A 130 9.39 26.23 7.53
N GLN A 131 10.34 25.49 8.12
CA GLN A 131 11.07 25.94 9.31
C GLN A 131 11.85 27.24 9.08
N LYS A 132 12.47 27.42 7.91
CA LYS A 132 13.21 28.66 7.57
C LYS A 132 12.29 29.85 7.29
N ILE A 133 11.13 29.62 6.68
CA ILE A 133 10.10 30.64 6.47
C ILE A 133 9.54 31.10 7.82
N THR A 134 9.21 30.18 8.74
CA THR A 134 8.73 30.52 10.09
C THR A 134 9.79 31.25 10.92
N ALA A 135 11.08 31.04 10.63
CA ALA A 135 12.20 31.70 11.29
C ALA A 135 12.56 33.09 10.71
N GLY A 136 11.82 33.61 9.72
CA GLY A 136 12.02 34.95 9.16
C GLY A 136 13.25 35.11 8.27
N ARG A 137 13.85 34.02 7.78
CA ARG A 137 15.06 34.03 6.92
C ARG A 137 14.72 33.87 5.42
N ILE A 138 13.72 34.61 4.95
CA ILE A 138 13.16 34.45 3.60
C ILE A 138 14.17 34.88 2.52
N THR A 139 14.88 35.98 2.74
CA THR A 139 15.88 36.51 1.80
C THR A 139 17.08 35.58 1.59
N GLU A 140 17.54 34.86 2.62
CA GLU A 140 18.61 33.86 2.48
C GLU A 140 18.19 32.65 1.62
N VAL A 141 16.91 32.27 1.68
CA VAL A 141 16.34 31.17 0.89
C VAL A 141 16.13 31.60 -0.56
N GLU A 142 15.64 32.82 -0.77
CA GLU A 142 15.46 33.44 -2.09
C GLU A 142 16.79 33.55 -2.85
N ASP A 143 17.83 34.10 -2.22
CA ASP A 143 19.18 34.22 -2.81
C ASP A 143 19.78 32.85 -3.20
N HIS A 144 19.53 31.82 -2.39
CA HIS A 144 19.99 30.47 -2.68
C HIS A 144 19.24 29.84 -3.86
N LEU A 145 17.92 30.03 -3.92
CA LEU A 145 17.09 29.50 -5.00
C LEU A 145 17.35 30.22 -6.32
N LEU A 146 17.50 31.54 -6.32
CA LEU A 146 17.83 32.31 -7.53
C LEU A 146 19.15 31.83 -8.16
N ARG A 147 20.18 31.56 -7.34
CA ARG A 147 21.45 31.01 -7.82
C ARG A 147 21.33 29.61 -8.41
N GLN A 148 20.37 28.80 -7.95
CA GLN A 148 20.12 27.45 -8.48
C GLN A 148 19.22 27.47 -9.72
N VAL A 149 18.27 28.41 -9.81
CA VAL A 149 17.40 28.61 -10.99
C VAL A 149 18.21 29.02 -12.22
N ASP A 150 19.32 29.76 -12.04
CA ASP A 150 20.23 30.09 -13.13
C ASP A 150 21.01 28.89 -13.69
N ILE A 151 20.99 27.74 -13.00
CA ILE A 151 21.62 26.48 -13.42
C ILE A 151 20.58 25.52 -14.06
N ASN A 152 19.37 26.01 -14.38
CA ASN A 152 18.26 25.22 -14.94
C ASN A 152 17.74 24.09 -14.03
N ASP A 153 17.76 24.28 -12.71
CA ASP A 153 17.13 23.33 -11.78
C ASP A 153 15.60 23.54 -11.71
N SER A 154 14.84 22.61 -12.30
CA SER A 154 13.37 22.60 -12.30
C SER A 154 12.75 22.57 -10.88
N ASN A 155 13.43 21.97 -9.91
CA ASN A 155 12.96 21.92 -8.53
C ASN A 155 13.17 23.26 -7.82
N ALA A 156 14.28 23.93 -8.07
CA ALA A 156 14.54 25.27 -7.56
C ALA A 156 13.50 26.26 -8.09
N LEU A 157 13.16 26.20 -9.38
CA LEU A 157 12.17 27.07 -10.00
C LEU A 157 10.76 26.85 -9.42
N ARG A 158 10.33 25.60 -9.24
CA ARG A 158 9.05 25.27 -8.58
C ARG A 158 9.00 25.77 -7.14
N THR A 159 10.10 25.61 -6.41
CA THR A 159 10.21 26.05 -5.02
C THR A 159 10.14 27.57 -4.92
N LEU A 160 10.74 28.28 -5.87
CA LEU A 160 10.70 29.74 -5.95
C LEU A 160 9.30 30.26 -6.30
N ILE A 161 8.60 29.63 -7.24
CA ILE A 161 7.19 29.95 -7.56
C ILE A 161 6.30 29.75 -6.33
N ALA A 162 6.46 28.62 -5.63
CA ALA A 162 5.69 28.34 -4.43
C ALA A 162 6.01 29.32 -3.28
N LEU A 163 7.26 29.77 -3.17
CA LEU A 163 7.69 30.77 -2.19
C LEU A 163 7.00 32.11 -2.47
N TYR A 164 7.14 32.66 -3.68
CA TYR A 164 6.54 33.95 -4.04
C TYR A 164 5.00 33.95 -3.99
N ALA A 165 4.37 32.84 -4.36
CA ALA A 165 2.93 32.70 -4.22
C ALA A 165 2.49 32.70 -2.74
N LYS A 166 3.31 32.16 -1.83
CA LYS A 166 3.02 32.10 -0.38
C LYS A 166 3.33 33.41 0.34
N THR A 167 4.29 34.19 -0.15
CA THR A 167 4.68 35.50 0.41
C THR A 167 3.92 36.66 -0.24
N GLU A 168 2.92 36.40 -1.08
CA GLU A 168 2.13 37.41 -1.83
C GLU A 168 2.98 38.35 -2.70
N GLN A 169 4.16 37.88 -3.09
CA GLN A 169 5.13 38.56 -3.97
C GLN A 169 4.74 38.37 -5.45
N HIS A 170 3.55 38.85 -5.81
CA HIS A 170 2.95 38.61 -7.11
C HIS A 170 3.72 39.25 -8.28
N GLU A 171 4.33 40.42 -8.07
CA GLU A 171 5.15 41.11 -9.07
C GLU A 171 6.40 40.27 -9.43
N GLN A 172 7.14 39.81 -8.43
CA GLN A 172 8.33 38.97 -8.66
C GLN A 172 7.99 37.67 -9.38
N LEU A 173 6.83 37.09 -9.08
CA LEU A 173 6.36 35.86 -9.75
C LEU A 173 6.01 36.13 -11.22
N VAL A 174 5.37 37.25 -11.56
CA VAL A 174 5.11 37.67 -12.94
C VAL A 174 6.41 37.92 -13.72
N GLU A 175 7.40 38.57 -13.10
CA GLU A 175 8.71 38.81 -13.72
C GLU A 175 9.45 37.50 -14.03
N ILE A 176 9.46 36.56 -13.10
CA ILE A 176 10.05 35.22 -13.34
C ILE A 176 9.30 34.50 -14.45
N CYS A 177 7.96 34.60 -14.51
CA CYS A 177 7.18 34.03 -15.58
C CYS A 177 7.54 34.57 -16.95
N LYS A 178 7.74 35.88 -17.06
CA LYS A 178 8.18 36.53 -18.30
C LYS A 178 9.62 36.11 -18.66
N ALA A 179 10.53 36.08 -17.69
CA ALA A 179 11.94 35.79 -17.92
C ALA A 179 12.24 34.32 -18.23
N LYS A 180 11.47 33.39 -17.67
CA LYS A 180 11.70 31.93 -17.75
C LYS A 180 10.51 31.17 -18.33
N TYR A 181 9.71 31.81 -19.18
CA TYR A 181 8.47 31.27 -19.75
C TYR A 181 8.60 29.84 -20.28
N ASN A 182 9.59 29.59 -21.14
CA ASN A 182 9.83 28.26 -21.73
C ASN A 182 10.22 27.19 -20.67
N SER A 183 10.98 27.59 -19.65
CA SER A 183 11.37 26.69 -18.56
C SER A 183 10.17 26.34 -17.68
N ILE A 184 9.22 27.27 -17.52
CA ILE A 184 7.98 27.04 -16.76
C ILE A 184 7.04 26.11 -17.52
N LEU A 185 6.89 26.28 -18.84
CA LEU A 185 6.13 25.35 -19.69
C LEU A 185 6.70 23.92 -19.65
N ALA A 186 8.01 23.78 -19.45
CA ALA A 186 8.69 22.49 -19.32
C ALA A 186 8.58 21.87 -17.91
N LEU A 187 8.02 22.56 -16.91
CA LEU A 187 7.82 21.99 -15.58
C LEU A 187 6.73 20.91 -15.63
N PRO A 188 6.81 19.87 -14.76
CA PRO A 188 5.71 18.93 -14.63
C PRO A 188 4.42 19.68 -14.27
N VAL A 189 3.37 19.49 -15.07
CA VAL A 189 2.12 20.22 -14.92
C VAL A 189 1.39 19.77 -13.65
N SER A 190 0.89 20.72 -12.87
CA SER A 190 -0.02 20.45 -11.75
C SER A 190 -1.01 21.61 -11.58
N GLY A 191 -2.24 21.29 -11.16
CA GLY A 191 -3.29 22.30 -10.96
C GLY A 191 -2.83 23.42 -10.02
N ARG A 192 -2.18 23.06 -8.91
CA ARG A 192 -1.64 24.02 -7.94
C ARG A 192 -0.58 24.96 -8.53
N LEU A 193 0.32 24.46 -9.37
CA LEU A 193 1.33 25.30 -10.02
C LEU A 193 0.66 26.33 -10.92
N VAL A 194 -0.26 25.89 -11.77
CA VAL A 194 -0.93 26.77 -12.74
C VAL A 194 -1.86 27.76 -12.03
N GLU A 195 -2.55 27.35 -10.97
CA GLU A 195 -3.33 28.25 -10.11
C GLU A 195 -2.47 29.35 -9.47
N GLN A 196 -1.28 29.01 -8.97
CA GLN A 196 -0.36 30.01 -8.40
C GLN A 196 0.08 31.04 -9.45
N LEU A 197 0.39 30.57 -10.66
CA LEU A 197 0.79 31.43 -11.78
C LEU A 197 -0.36 32.34 -12.22
N VAL A 198 -1.53 31.76 -12.47
CA VAL A 198 -2.73 32.47 -12.92
C VAL A 198 -3.18 33.46 -11.85
N ASN A 199 -3.27 33.06 -10.58
CA ASN A 199 -3.68 33.95 -9.50
C ASN A 199 -2.71 35.13 -9.33
N ALA A 200 -1.39 34.91 -9.40
CA ALA A 200 -0.43 35.99 -9.29
C ALA A 200 -0.57 37.03 -10.42
N HIS A 201 -0.77 36.60 -11.66
CA HIS A 201 -1.00 37.53 -12.78
C HIS A 201 -2.32 38.28 -12.66
N LEU A 202 -3.38 37.61 -12.16
CA LEU A 202 -4.68 38.23 -11.92
C LEU A 202 -4.63 39.26 -10.78
N GLN A 203 -3.96 38.95 -9.68
CA GLN A 203 -3.75 39.87 -8.57
C GLN A 203 -2.92 41.07 -8.99
N HIS A 204 -1.86 40.84 -9.78
CA HIS A 204 -1.04 41.92 -10.31
C HIS A 204 -1.83 42.80 -11.28
N TYR A 205 -2.67 42.21 -12.14
CA TYR A 205 -3.61 42.96 -12.98
C TYR A 205 -4.59 43.82 -12.16
N GLN A 206 -5.14 43.29 -11.06
CA GLN A 206 -6.03 44.06 -10.19
C GLN A 206 -5.34 45.29 -9.59
N GLN A 207 -4.02 45.22 -9.38
CA GLN A 207 -3.20 46.31 -8.83
C GLN A 207 -2.79 47.33 -9.90
N THR A 208 -2.36 46.89 -11.09
CA THR A 208 -1.76 47.77 -12.12
C THR A 208 -2.72 48.17 -13.24
N LYS A 209 -3.79 47.39 -13.47
CA LYS A 209 -4.73 47.50 -14.59
C LYS A 209 -4.09 47.38 -15.99
N GLU A 210 -2.94 46.73 -16.12
CA GLU A 210 -2.29 46.50 -17.42
C GLU A 210 -2.97 45.36 -18.20
N GLN A 211 -3.52 45.66 -19.39
CA GLN A 211 -4.24 44.67 -20.20
C GLN A 211 -3.35 43.51 -20.70
N ASP A 212 -2.04 43.73 -20.85
CA ASP A 212 -1.09 42.71 -21.30
C ASP A 212 -0.99 41.52 -20.32
N LEU A 213 -1.29 41.74 -19.04
CA LEU A 213 -1.32 40.69 -18.02
C LEU A 213 -2.50 39.73 -18.22
N LEU A 214 -3.67 40.23 -18.66
CA LEU A 214 -4.82 39.39 -18.98
C LEU A 214 -4.56 38.50 -20.19
N ALA A 215 -3.94 39.04 -21.23
CA ALA A 215 -3.54 38.26 -22.41
C ALA A 215 -2.51 37.17 -22.02
N SER A 216 -1.57 37.51 -21.14
CA SER A 216 -0.56 36.57 -20.63
C SER A 216 -1.20 35.44 -19.79
N VAL A 217 -2.23 35.74 -19.00
CA VAL A 217 -3.01 34.74 -18.24
C VAL A 217 -3.72 33.76 -19.18
N GLN A 218 -4.37 34.27 -20.22
CA GLN A 218 -5.07 33.44 -21.20
C GLN A 218 -4.11 32.54 -21.94
N ALA A 219 -2.99 33.08 -22.43
CA ALA A 219 -1.97 32.29 -23.12
C ALA A 219 -1.39 31.21 -22.21
N LEU A 220 -1.01 31.56 -20.98
CA LEU A 220 -0.46 30.60 -20.02
C LEU A 220 -1.46 29.50 -19.66
N ALA A 221 -2.73 29.84 -19.47
CA ALA A 221 -3.75 28.84 -19.19
C ALA A 221 -4.06 27.95 -20.40
N GLN A 222 -4.12 28.50 -21.61
CA GLN A 222 -4.35 27.73 -22.84
C GLN A 222 -3.26 26.68 -23.08
N GLU A 223 -1.99 26.99 -22.76
CA GLU A 223 -0.89 26.04 -22.88
C GLU A 223 -0.99 24.87 -21.88
N PHE A 224 -1.48 25.12 -20.66
CA PHE A 224 -1.57 24.07 -19.63
C PHE A 224 -2.92 23.35 -19.54
N LEU A 225 -4.01 23.94 -20.03
CA LEU A 225 -5.36 23.39 -19.91
C LEU A 225 -5.51 21.98 -20.50
N PRO A 226 -4.99 21.65 -21.70
CA PRO A 226 -5.10 20.30 -22.27
C PRO A 226 -4.50 19.22 -21.36
N GLU A 227 -3.33 19.49 -20.76
CA GLU A 227 -2.66 18.55 -19.86
C GLU A 227 -3.32 18.51 -18.48
N LEU A 228 -3.85 19.64 -17.98
CA LEU A 228 -4.64 19.67 -16.74
C LEU A 228 -5.97 18.93 -16.87
N GLU A 229 -6.60 18.96 -18.04
CA GLU A 229 -7.82 18.20 -18.35
C GLU A 229 -7.53 16.70 -18.37
N ARG A 230 -6.44 16.29 -19.02
CA ARG A 230 -5.94 14.90 -18.96
C ARG A 230 -5.72 14.43 -17.52
N LEU A 231 -5.25 15.33 -16.65
CA LEU A 231 -4.97 15.07 -15.23
C LEU A 231 -6.18 15.27 -14.30
N ARG A 232 -7.35 15.69 -14.81
CA ARG A 232 -8.54 16.06 -14.02
C ARG A 232 -8.28 17.14 -12.97
N GLN A 233 -7.37 18.07 -13.24
CA GLN A 233 -6.95 19.16 -12.36
C GLN A 233 -7.29 20.56 -12.92
N ALA A 234 -8.04 20.63 -14.03
CA ALA A 234 -8.37 21.90 -14.69
C ALA A 234 -9.40 22.77 -13.93
N ASN A 235 -10.16 22.20 -13.01
CA ASN A 235 -11.33 22.86 -12.40
C ASN A 235 -10.97 24.18 -11.68
N GLY A 236 -9.88 24.21 -10.90
CA GLY A 236 -9.48 25.41 -10.18
C GLY A 236 -8.98 26.51 -11.11
N VAL A 237 -8.23 26.15 -12.16
CA VAL A 237 -7.78 27.11 -13.19
C VAL A 237 -8.94 27.67 -13.99
N ARG A 238 -9.91 26.83 -14.41
CA ARG A 238 -11.13 27.29 -15.09
C ARG A 238 -11.92 28.25 -14.21
N LYS A 239 -12.10 27.92 -12.92
CA LYS A 239 -12.77 28.81 -11.97
C LYS A 239 -12.08 30.17 -11.86
N LEU A 240 -10.75 30.20 -11.80
CA LEU A 240 -9.97 31.45 -11.76
C LEU A 240 -10.12 32.27 -13.05
N LEU A 241 -10.10 31.63 -14.22
CA LEU A 241 -10.32 32.30 -15.51
C LEU A 241 -11.75 32.86 -15.62
N HIS A 242 -12.76 32.08 -15.24
CA HIS A 242 -14.15 32.50 -15.26
C HIS A 242 -14.44 33.69 -14.33
N LEU A 243 -13.81 33.74 -13.16
CA LEU A 243 -13.97 34.87 -12.22
C LEU A 243 -13.31 36.16 -12.72
N SER A 244 -12.44 36.08 -13.73
CA SER A 244 -11.51 37.17 -14.08
C SER A 244 -11.61 37.67 -15.52
N LEU A 245 -12.13 36.84 -16.43
CA LEU A 245 -12.41 37.22 -17.81
C LEU A 245 -13.80 37.84 -17.89
N VAL A 246 -13.86 39.13 -18.24
CA VAL A 246 -15.09 39.73 -18.74
C VAL A 246 -15.50 38.95 -19.99
N PRO A 247 -16.75 38.47 -20.10
CA PRO A 247 -17.19 37.58 -21.19
C PRO A 247 -16.94 38.21 -22.56
N GLN A 248 -16.43 37.40 -23.50
CA GLN A 248 -16.36 37.81 -24.91
C GLN A 248 -17.75 38.16 -25.45
N GLU A 249 -17.78 39.09 -26.38
CA GLU A 249 -19.00 39.63 -26.99
C GLU A 249 -19.95 38.51 -27.48
N PRO A 250 -21.27 38.72 -27.35
CA PRO A 250 -22.26 37.70 -27.69
C PRO A 250 -22.16 37.32 -29.18
N LEU A 251 -22.28 36.01 -29.47
CA LEU A 251 -22.69 35.54 -30.78
C LEU A 251 -23.95 36.33 -31.18
N SER A 252 -23.93 36.87 -32.40
CA SER A 252 -24.98 37.75 -32.93
C SER A 252 -26.36 37.17 -32.63
N THR A 253 -27.13 37.86 -31.79
CA THR A 253 -28.57 37.62 -31.66
C THR A 253 -29.17 37.60 -33.04
N ILE A 254 -29.64 36.44 -33.50
CA ILE A 254 -30.42 36.35 -34.73
C ILE A 254 -31.72 37.12 -34.45
N GLU A 255 -31.79 38.35 -34.95
CA GLU A 255 -32.98 39.18 -34.83
C GLU A 255 -34.17 38.44 -35.46
N GLY A 256 -35.16 38.08 -34.63
CA GLY A 256 -36.38 37.39 -35.06
C GLY A 256 -36.45 35.90 -34.72
N ALA A 257 -35.40 35.28 -34.14
CA ALA A 257 -35.46 33.89 -33.69
C ALA A 257 -36.39 33.71 -32.48
N THR A 258 -37.19 32.65 -32.51
CA THR A 258 -38.04 32.22 -31.38
C THR A 258 -37.19 31.78 -30.19
N LEU A 259 -37.75 31.80 -28.97
CA LEU A 259 -37.04 31.36 -27.75
C LEU A 259 -36.46 29.94 -27.89
N ASN A 260 -37.18 29.04 -28.57
CA ASN A 260 -36.72 27.68 -28.80
C ASN A 260 -35.53 27.63 -29.77
N GLU A 261 -35.55 28.40 -30.87
CA GLU A 261 -34.42 28.46 -31.81
C GLU A 261 -33.16 29.05 -31.15
N GLN A 262 -33.33 30.07 -30.29
CA GLN A 262 -32.24 30.61 -29.48
C GLN A 262 -31.69 29.55 -28.52
N LEU A 263 -32.55 28.76 -27.88
CA LEU A 263 -32.13 27.68 -26.99
C LEU A 263 -31.40 26.56 -27.74
N THR A 264 -31.89 26.16 -28.90
CA THR A 264 -31.28 25.09 -29.71
C THR A 264 -29.87 25.48 -30.13
N HIS A 265 -29.65 26.72 -30.58
CA HIS A 265 -28.30 27.21 -30.89
C HIS A 265 -27.39 27.29 -29.66
N LEU A 266 -27.93 27.68 -28.50
CA LEU A 266 -27.14 27.70 -27.25
C LEU A 266 -26.78 26.30 -26.77
N LEU A 267 -27.61 25.30 -27.04
CA LEU A 267 -27.32 23.91 -26.67
C LEU A 267 -26.18 23.29 -27.49
N GLU A 268 -25.85 23.86 -28.67
CA GLU A 268 -24.69 23.49 -29.50
C GLU A 268 -23.37 24.07 -28.99
N VAL A 269 -23.43 25.11 -28.14
CA VAL A 269 -22.27 25.76 -27.51
C VAL A 269 -21.86 24.99 -26.25
N ASP A 270 -20.55 25.02 -25.94
CA ASP A 270 -20.00 24.36 -24.76
C ASP A 270 -20.75 24.80 -23.46
N PRO A 271 -21.07 23.86 -22.55
CA PRO A 271 -21.87 24.14 -21.36
C PRO A 271 -21.35 25.28 -20.50
N GLY A 272 -20.03 25.50 -20.41
CA GLY A 272 -19.46 26.59 -19.62
C GLY A 272 -19.65 27.97 -20.28
N GLU A 273 -19.61 28.02 -21.61
CA GLU A 273 -19.67 29.27 -22.39
C GLU A 273 -21.11 29.79 -22.56
N ARG A 274 -22.10 28.89 -22.50
CA ARG A 274 -23.52 29.25 -22.65
C ARG A 274 -24.19 29.75 -21.37
N ILE A 275 -23.59 29.61 -20.19
CA ILE A 275 -24.23 29.96 -18.90
C ILE A 275 -24.64 31.43 -18.85
N SER A 276 -23.73 32.37 -19.14
CA SER A 276 -24.07 33.80 -19.08
C SER A 276 -25.15 34.22 -20.08
N GLN A 277 -25.28 33.49 -21.18
CA GLN A 277 -26.35 33.72 -22.17
C GLN A 277 -27.67 33.11 -21.69
N LEU A 278 -27.63 31.93 -21.07
CA LEU A 278 -28.79 31.30 -20.44
C LEU A 278 -29.29 32.10 -19.21
N GLU A 279 -28.41 32.72 -18.43
CA GLU A 279 -28.77 33.64 -17.33
C GLU A 279 -29.48 34.89 -17.84
N LYS A 280 -28.97 35.50 -18.92
CA LYS A 280 -29.67 36.63 -19.60
C LYS A 280 -31.04 36.22 -20.12
N LEU A 281 -31.16 35.00 -20.66
CA LEU A 281 -32.46 34.45 -21.08
C LEU A 281 -33.38 34.15 -19.90
N GLN A 282 -32.84 33.70 -18.76
CA GLN A 282 -33.60 33.49 -17.53
C GLN A 282 -34.14 34.83 -17.00
N GLU A 283 -33.33 35.88 -16.97
CA GLU A 283 -33.78 37.24 -16.56
C GLU A 283 -34.93 37.74 -17.46
N LYS A 284 -34.83 37.48 -18.78
CA LYS A 284 -35.83 37.90 -19.76
C LYS A 284 -37.10 37.02 -19.74
N TYR A 285 -36.96 35.73 -19.43
CA TYR A 285 -38.03 34.73 -19.42
C TYR A 285 -38.00 33.87 -18.14
N PRO A 286 -38.28 34.45 -16.96
CA PRO A 286 -38.05 33.79 -15.66
C PRO A 286 -38.92 32.57 -15.37
N LYS A 287 -39.98 32.35 -16.16
CA LYS A 287 -40.89 31.20 -16.03
C LYS A 287 -40.68 30.12 -17.11
N ALA A 288 -39.75 30.31 -18.04
CA ALA A 288 -39.51 29.36 -19.11
C ALA A 288 -38.76 28.13 -18.60
N ILE A 289 -39.48 27.02 -18.39
CA ILE A 289 -38.93 25.78 -17.84
C ILE A 289 -37.76 25.26 -18.66
N ASN A 290 -37.84 25.32 -20.01
CA ASN A 290 -36.77 24.86 -20.88
C ASN A 290 -35.46 25.65 -20.70
N VAL A 291 -35.54 26.96 -20.43
CA VAL A 291 -34.37 27.81 -20.12
C VAL A 291 -33.78 27.44 -18.77
N LEU A 292 -34.64 27.29 -17.75
CA LEU A 292 -34.22 26.88 -16.41
C LEU A 292 -33.56 25.50 -16.42
N LEU A 293 -34.12 24.54 -17.16
CA LEU A 293 -33.55 23.21 -17.33
C LEU A 293 -32.20 23.23 -18.03
N ALA A 294 -32.07 23.94 -19.15
CA ALA A 294 -30.80 24.06 -19.87
C ALA A 294 -29.72 24.74 -19.02
N LEU A 295 -30.11 25.73 -18.21
CA LEU A 295 -29.22 26.42 -17.26
C LEU A 295 -28.80 25.49 -16.11
N ALA A 296 -29.74 24.74 -15.53
CA ALA A 296 -29.43 23.75 -14.49
C ALA A 296 -28.50 22.65 -15.02
N ASP A 297 -28.78 22.09 -16.21
CA ASP A 297 -27.94 21.07 -16.85
C ASP A 297 -26.52 21.61 -17.16
N ALA A 298 -26.42 22.88 -17.60
CA ALA A 298 -25.13 23.55 -17.77
C ALA A 298 -24.37 23.69 -16.44
N TYR A 299 -25.05 24.09 -15.37
CA TYR A 299 -24.47 24.20 -14.03
C TYR A 299 -24.00 22.86 -13.45
N VAL A 300 -24.75 21.78 -13.68
CA VAL A 300 -24.34 20.41 -13.32
C VAL A 300 -23.07 20.02 -14.07
N THR A 301 -22.97 20.36 -15.35
CA THR A 301 -21.82 19.98 -16.19
C THR A 301 -20.52 20.67 -15.77
N ILE A 302 -20.61 21.89 -15.22
CA ILE A 302 -19.46 22.62 -14.67
C ILE A 302 -19.21 22.37 -13.17
N ASP A 303 -19.86 21.36 -12.59
CA ASP A 303 -19.75 20.99 -11.17
C ASP A 303 -20.17 22.11 -10.18
N ASN A 304 -21.03 23.03 -10.63
CA ASN A 304 -21.66 24.04 -9.78
C ASN A 304 -23.05 23.56 -9.34
N THR A 305 -23.05 22.55 -8.47
CA THR A 305 -24.25 21.84 -8.06
C THR A 305 -25.22 22.69 -7.24
N ASP A 306 -24.72 23.65 -6.46
CA ASP A 306 -25.59 24.49 -5.62
C ASP A 306 -26.45 25.44 -6.45
N SER A 307 -25.90 26.04 -7.50
CA SER A 307 -26.67 26.87 -8.44
C SER A 307 -27.70 26.04 -9.20
N ALA A 308 -27.35 24.81 -9.63
CA ALA A 308 -28.31 23.91 -10.26
C ALA A 308 -29.47 23.53 -9.32
N LEU A 309 -29.18 23.23 -8.05
CA LEU A 309 -30.21 22.90 -7.05
C LEU A 309 -31.13 24.09 -6.75
N GLN A 310 -30.60 25.31 -6.66
CA GLN A 310 -31.41 26.52 -6.50
C GLN A 310 -32.39 26.71 -7.67
N ILE A 311 -31.96 26.42 -8.90
CA ILE A 311 -32.83 26.49 -10.08
C ILE A 311 -33.94 25.45 -10.00
N TYR A 312 -33.62 24.19 -9.67
CA TYR A 312 -34.65 23.16 -9.51
C TYR A 312 -35.66 23.49 -8.39
N GLN A 313 -35.22 24.12 -7.29
CA GLN A 313 -36.10 24.58 -6.22
C GLN A 313 -36.98 25.76 -6.64
N ALA A 314 -36.51 26.62 -7.54
CA ALA A 314 -37.25 27.77 -8.05
C ALA A 314 -38.37 27.40 -9.04
N ILE A 315 -38.30 26.23 -9.67
CA ILE A 315 -39.35 25.75 -10.59
C ILE A 315 -40.59 25.36 -9.79
N THR A 316 -41.68 26.12 -9.95
CA THR A 316 -42.94 25.91 -9.22
C THR A 316 -43.73 24.69 -9.71
N GLU A 317 -43.52 24.28 -10.96
CA GLU A 317 -44.21 23.13 -11.57
C GLU A 317 -43.43 21.85 -11.27
N LYS A 318 -44.01 20.96 -10.46
CA LYS A 318 -43.38 19.69 -10.06
C LYS A 318 -43.82 18.56 -10.98
N THR A 319 -43.30 18.52 -12.21
CA THR A 319 -43.46 17.34 -13.06
C THR A 319 -42.62 16.18 -12.54
N GLU A 320 -43.00 14.96 -12.85
CA GLU A 320 -42.27 13.75 -12.43
C GLU A 320 -40.83 13.75 -12.94
N GLU A 321 -40.61 14.14 -14.21
CA GLU A 321 -39.28 14.23 -14.81
C GLU A 321 -38.38 15.24 -14.08
N LEU A 322 -38.93 16.38 -13.66
CA LEU A 322 -38.21 17.38 -12.87
C LEU A 322 -37.85 16.86 -11.48
N GLN A 323 -38.79 16.19 -10.81
CA GLN A 323 -38.54 15.57 -9.52
C GLN A 323 -37.47 14.47 -9.62
N GLN A 324 -37.47 13.70 -10.71
CA GLN A 324 -36.48 12.68 -10.97
C GLN A 324 -35.09 13.29 -11.14
N ARG A 325 -34.92 14.28 -12.03
CA ARG A 325 -33.61 14.97 -12.24
C ARG A 325 -33.10 15.62 -10.95
N HIS A 326 -33.97 16.28 -10.20
CA HIS A 326 -33.62 16.91 -8.93
C HIS A 326 -33.17 15.87 -7.90
N ALA A 327 -33.91 14.77 -7.74
CA ALA A 327 -33.54 13.69 -6.83
C ALA A 327 -32.24 12.99 -7.24
N GLU A 328 -32.00 12.78 -8.53
CA GLU A 328 -30.73 12.22 -9.05
C GLU A 328 -29.53 13.12 -8.72
N LEU A 329 -29.66 14.44 -8.90
CA LEU A 329 -28.62 15.39 -8.55
C LEU A 329 -28.32 15.39 -7.04
N LEU A 330 -29.36 15.36 -6.21
CA LEU A 330 -29.21 15.26 -4.74
C LEU A 330 -28.55 13.93 -4.32
N LEU A 331 -28.89 12.81 -4.96
CA LEU A 331 -28.23 11.52 -4.71
C LEU A 331 -26.74 11.56 -5.08
N ASN A 332 -26.41 12.09 -6.25
CA ASN A 332 -25.03 12.20 -6.74
C ASN A 332 -24.18 13.10 -5.83
N THR A 333 -24.79 14.14 -5.26
CA THR A 333 -24.14 15.07 -4.30
C THR A 333 -24.18 14.58 -2.85
N LYS A 334 -24.66 13.35 -2.60
CA LYS A 334 -24.77 12.72 -1.26
C LYS A 334 -25.69 13.47 -0.29
N ARG A 335 -26.61 14.29 -0.79
CA ARG A 335 -27.63 15.01 0.00
C ARG A 335 -28.88 14.14 0.20
N PHE A 336 -28.69 12.95 0.77
CA PHE A 336 -29.71 11.89 0.84
C PHE A 336 -30.97 12.30 1.63
N GLN A 337 -30.80 13.08 2.70
CA GLN A 337 -31.91 13.54 3.53
C GLN A 337 -32.89 14.42 2.74
N GLU A 338 -32.36 15.27 1.86
CA GLU A 338 -33.17 16.17 1.04
C GLU A 338 -33.97 15.42 -0.04
N VAL A 339 -33.46 14.29 -0.53
CA VAL A 339 -34.22 13.40 -1.43
C VAL A 339 -35.46 12.85 -0.72
N ILE A 340 -35.32 12.48 0.56
CA ILE A 340 -36.42 11.95 1.37
C ILE A 340 -37.45 13.04 1.69
N GLU A 341 -37.02 14.28 1.85
CA GLU A 341 -37.91 15.43 2.05
C GLU A 341 -38.62 15.86 0.76
N LEU A 342 -37.95 15.71 -0.38
CA LEU A 342 -38.49 16.04 -1.70
C LEU A 342 -39.62 15.09 -2.13
N LEU A 343 -39.46 13.79 -1.85
CA LEU A 343 -40.35 12.74 -2.34
C LEU A 343 -41.36 12.29 -1.27
N PRO A 344 -42.62 11.97 -1.64
CA PRO A 344 -43.61 11.40 -0.71
C PRO A 344 -43.11 10.16 0.05
N SER A 345 -43.60 9.98 1.28
CA SER A 345 -43.32 8.80 2.11
C SER A 345 -44.21 7.60 1.80
N VAL A 346 -45.32 7.81 1.09
CA VAL A 346 -46.28 6.75 0.76
C VAL A 346 -45.88 6.09 -0.56
N ILE A 347 -45.54 4.80 -0.53
CA ILE A 347 -45.07 4.05 -1.71
C ILE A 347 -46.06 4.13 -2.87
N SER A 348 -47.37 4.03 -2.61
CA SER A 348 -48.40 4.03 -3.65
C SER A 348 -48.49 5.33 -4.46
N GLU A 349 -47.98 6.44 -3.91
CA GLU A 349 -48.02 7.76 -4.55
C GLU A 349 -46.81 8.00 -5.47
N LEU A 350 -45.78 7.17 -5.39
CA LEU A 350 -44.58 7.28 -6.21
C LEU A 350 -44.69 6.42 -7.47
N SER A 351 -44.14 6.90 -8.58
CA SER A 351 -43.80 6.05 -9.71
C SER A 351 -42.65 5.11 -9.36
N SER A 352 -42.41 4.09 -10.18
CA SER A 352 -41.30 3.15 -10.01
C SER A 352 -39.95 3.88 -9.99
N ALA A 353 -39.78 4.88 -10.86
CA ALA A 353 -38.59 5.72 -10.94
C ALA A 353 -38.32 6.48 -9.64
N LEU A 354 -39.31 7.22 -9.14
CA LEU A 354 -39.16 8.03 -7.92
C LEU A 354 -39.06 7.16 -6.66
N ALA A 355 -39.77 6.03 -6.63
CA ALA A 355 -39.63 5.05 -5.55
C ALA A 355 -38.18 4.55 -5.47
N GLY A 356 -37.57 4.19 -6.60
CA GLY A 356 -36.17 3.73 -6.62
C GLY A 356 -35.18 4.77 -6.11
N LEU A 357 -35.34 6.04 -6.49
CA LEU A 357 -34.46 7.13 -6.01
C LEU A 357 -34.62 7.38 -4.50
N ARG A 358 -35.86 7.36 -4.00
CA ARG A 358 -36.11 7.45 -2.54
C ARG A 358 -35.51 6.25 -1.81
N GLY A 359 -35.68 5.05 -2.33
CA GLY A 359 -35.13 3.82 -1.78
C GLY A 359 -33.59 3.86 -1.72
N ALA A 360 -32.95 4.37 -2.78
CA ALA A 360 -31.50 4.56 -2.80
C ALA A 360 -31.04 5.57 -1.72
N ALA A 361 -31.77 6.66 -1.51
CA ALA A 361 -31.45 7.63 -0.46
C ALA A 361 -31.59 7.02 0.95
N LEU A 362 -32.69 6.29 1.21
CA LEU A 362 -32.93 5.58 2.47
C LEU A 362 -31.83 4.55 2.77
N TYR A 363 -31.39 3.80 1.74
CA TYR A 363 -30.31 2.84 1.87
C TYR A 363 -29.01 3.52 2.31
N ASN A 364 -28.63 4.62 1.65
CA ASN A 364 -27.41 5.37 1.96
C ASN A 364 -27.44 6.02 3.35
N LEU A 365 -28.62 6.29 3.91
CA LEU A 365 -28.79 6.74 5.30
C LEU A 365 -28.81 5.59 6.33
N GLY A 366 -28.65 4.35 5.88
CA GLY A 366 -28.65 3.16 6.75
C GLY A 366 -30.03 2.62 7.09
N GLN A 367 -31.12 3.19 6.55
CA GLN A 367 -32.49 2.75 6.79
C GLN A 367 -32.88 1.58 5.87
N LYS A 368 -32.12 0.48 5.95
CA LYS A 368 -32.22 -0.66 5.01
C LYS A 368 -33.62 -1.26 4.93
N THR A 369 -34.31 -1.43 6.05
CA THR A 369 -35.66 -2.03 6.08
C THR A 369 -36.66 -1.21 5.28
N GLN A 370 -36.64 0.12 5.41
CA GLN A 370 -37.52 0.99 4.64
C GLN A 370 -37.11 1.05 3.18
N ALA A 371 -35.80 1.10 2.89
CA ALA A 371 -35.27 1.13 1.53
C ALA A 371 -35.74 -0.05 0.68
N SER A 372 -35.86 -1.24 1.27
CA SER A 372 -36.23 -2.49 0.57
C SER A 372 -37.53 -2.35 -0.22
N GLU A 373 -38.61 -1.90 0.42
CA GLU A 373 -39.93 -1.85 -0.23
C GLU A 373 -39.96 -0.89 -1.43
N PHE A 374 -39.27 0.25 -1.32
CA PHE A 374 -39.16 1.23 -2.40
C PHE A 374 -38.30 0.75 -3.57
N LEU A 375 -37.17 0.11 -3.27
CA LEU A 375 -36.26 -0.42 -4.30
C LEU A 375 -36.88 -1.62 -5.04
N GLU A 376 -37.60 -2.49 -4.34
CA GLU A 376 -38.31 -3.62 -4.96
C GLU A 376 -39.43 -3.17 -5.90
N LYS A 377 -40.16 -2.12 -5.53
CA LYS A 377 -41.15 -1.50 -6.43
C LYS A 377 -40.48 -0.98 -7.71
N ALA A 378 -39.33 -0.33 -7.60
CA ALA A 378 -38.58 0.16 -8.76
C ALA A 378 -38.15 -1.00 -9.67
N TRP A 379 -37.64 -2.08 -9.07
CA TRP A 379 -37.25 -3.30 -9.80
C TRP A 379 -38.42 -3.92 -10.58
N GLN A 380 -39.57 -4.11 -9.92
CA GLN A 380 -40.79 -4.64 -10.53
C GLN A 380 -41.32 -3.74 -11.64
N GLY A 381 -41.13 -2.42 -11.51
CA GLY A 381 -41.46 -1.43 -12.52
C GLY A 381 -40.51 -1.37 -13.72
N GLY A 382 -39.46 -2.20 -13.77
CA GLY A 382 -38.51 -2.24 -14.87
C GLY A 382 -37.36 -1.22 -14.78
N GLU A 383 -37.17 -0.56 -13.64
CA GLU A 383 -36.07 0.40 -13.46
C GLU A 383 -34.73 -0.34 -13.39
N ARG A 384 -33.77 0.07 -14.23
CA ARG A 384 -32.43 -0.54 -14.33
C ARG A 384 -31.27 0.45 -14.18
N ARG A 385 -31.55 1.66 -13.70
CA ARG A 385 -30.51 2.67 -13.43
C ARG A 385 -29.56 2.19 -12.34
N VAL A 386 -28.25 2.37 -12.55
CA VAL A 386 -27.18 1.92 -11.63
C VAL A 386 -27.37 2.45 -10.20
N GLN A 387 -27.79 3.72 -10.06
CA GLN A 387 -28.03 4.37 -8.76
C GLN A 387 -29.12 3.67 -7.92
N ILE A 388 -30.03 2.93 -8.57
CA ILE A 388 -31.12 2.19 -7.95
C ILE A 388 -30.72 0.72 -7.78
N LEU A 389 -30.17 0.11 -8.83
CA LEU A 389 -29.79 -1.31 -8.83
C LEU A 389 -28.68 -1.62 -7.83
N LEU A 390 -27.67 -0.75 -7.69
CA LEU A 390 -26.54 -1.03 -6.81
C LEU A 390 -26.95 -1.11 -5.32
N PRO A 391 -27.72 -0.15 -4.76
CA PRO A 391 -28.29 -0.30 -3.42
C PRO A 391 -29.18 -1.54 -3.25
N LEU A 392 -29.99 -1.88 -4.25
CA LEU A 392 -30.86 -3.05 -4.21
C LEU A 392 -30.05 -4.36 -4.16
N ALA A 393 -29.05 -4.50 -5.03
CA ALA A 393 -28.16 -5.65 -5.08
C ALA A 393 -27.45 -5.86 -3.73
N LYS A 394 -26.95 -4.78 -3.12
CA LYS A 394 -26.32 -4.84 -1.79
C LYS A 394 -27.30 -5.25 -0.70
N LEU A 395 -28.53 -4.75 -0.76
CA LEU A 395 -29.56 -5.08 0.23
C LEU A 395 -29.91 -6.57 0.15
N TRP A 396 -30.16 -7.09 -1.05
CA TRP A 396 -30.43 -8.51 -1.25
C TRP A 396 -29.24 -9.40 -0.94
N ALA A 397 -28.01 -8.99 -1.27
CA ALA A 397 -26.81 -9.75 -0.93
C ALA A 397 -26.54 -9.86 0.58
N THR A 398 -26.95 -8.86 1.37
CA THR A 398 -26.65 -8.81 2.82
C THR A 398 -27.76 -9.32 3.71
N VAL A 399 -29.03 -9.12 3.33
CA VAL A 399 -30.21 -9.43 4.18
C VAL A 399 -31.27 -10.22 3.41
N GLY A 400 -31.17 -10.30 2.08
CA GLY A 400 -32.20 -10.87 1.23
C GLY A 400 -31.79 -12.16 0.53
N ASP A 401 -32.30 -12.32 -0.69
CA ASP A 401 -32.17 -13.54 -1.48
C ASP A 401 -30.95 -13.44 -2.42
N PRO A 402 -29.93 -14.30 -2.27
CA PRO A 402 -28.73 -14.26 -3.10
C PRO A 402 -29.04 -14.48 -4.59
N ILE A 403 -30.10 -15.22 -4.93
CA ILE A 403 -30.51 -15.45 -6.33
C ILE A 403 -30.95 -14.15 -6.98
N LYS A 404 -31.78 -13.37 -6.27
CA LYS A 404 -32.19 -12.05 -6.76
C LYS A 404 -31.02 -11.07 -6.80
N ALA A 405 -30.11 -11.15 -5.83
CA ALA A 405 -28.89 -10.33 -5.83
C ALA A 405 -28.01 -10.65 -7.06
N GLY A 406 -27.85 -11.92 -7.40
CA GLY A 406 -27.06 -12.37 -8.56
C GLY A 406 -27.63 -11.84 -9.88
N GLU A 407 -28.96 -11.90 -10.06
CA GLU A 407 -29.61 -11.32 -11.24
C GLU A 407 -29.29 -9.83 -11.42
N VAL A 408 -29.35 -9.04 -10.34
CA VAL A 408 -29.03 -7.61 -10.40
C VAL A 408 -27.55 -7.36 -10.62
N TYR A 409 -26.68 -8.12 -9.97
CA TYR A 409 -25.23 -7.98 -10.14
C TYR A 409 -24.77 -8.38 -11.54
N GLN A 410 -25.41 -9.34 -12.19
CA GLN A 410 -25.14 -9.68 -13.59
C GLN A 410 -25.35 -8.46 -14.49
N ILE A 411 -26.48 -7.76 -14.33
CA ILE A 411 -26.78 -6.53 -15.09
C ILE A 411 -25.74 -5.45 -14.78
N LEU A 412 -25.33 -5.29 -13.52
CA LEU A 412 -24.35 -4.28 -13.11
C LEU A 412 -22.95 -4.57 -13.67
N LEU A 413 -22.53 -5.83 -13.73
CA LEU A 413 -21.26 -6.25 -14.34
C LEU A 413 -21.26 -5.98 -15.85
N GLU A 414 -22.40 -6.13 -16.52
CA GLU A 414 -22.52 -5.88 -17.97
C GLU A 414 -22.60 -4.38 -18.31
N THR A 415 -23.21 -3.56 -17.44
CA THR A 415 -23.56 -2.17 -17.75
C THR A 415 -22.71 -1.11 -17.03
N ALA A 416 -22.04 -1.47 -15.94
CA ALA A 416 -21.40 -0.50 -15.05
C ALA A 416 -20.27 -1.10 -14.18
N ASP A 417 -19.48 -2.05 -14.71
CA ASP A 417 -18.37 -2.67 -13.97
C ASP A 417 -17.38 -1.64 -13.41
N GLU A 418 -17.14 -0.53 -14.14
CA GLU A 418 -16.24 0.54 -13.70
C GLU A 418 -16.75 1.31 -12.47
N LYS A 419 -18.03 1.19 -12.12
CA LYS A 419 -18.64 1.83 -10.94
C LYS A 419 -18.64 0.94 -9.70
N LEU A 420 -18.28 -0.34 -9.84
CA LEU A 420 -18.28 -1.29 -8.73
C LEU A 420 -17.06 -1.07 -7.83
N THR A 421 -17.33 -0.86 -6.55
CA THR A 421 -16.30 -0.72 -5.52
C THR A 421 -15.76 -2.08 -5.07
N LEU A 422 -14.67 -2.06 -4.31
CA LEU A 422 -14.10 -3.28 -3.73
C LEU A 422 -15.12 -4.04 -2.84
N SER A 423 -15.91 -3.31 -2.04
CA SER A 423 -16.96 -3.91 -1.20
C SER A 423 -18.05 -4.58 -2.07
N ASP A 424 -18.33 -4.03 -3.25
CA ASP A 424 -19.33 -4.59 -4.18
C ASP A 424 -18.82 -5.90 -4.78
N ARG A 425 -17.54 -5.94 -5.18
CA ARG A 425 -16.89 -7.16 -5.68
C ARG A 425 -16.82 -8.27 -4.63
N ALA A 426 -16.59 -7.91 -3.37
CA ALA A 426 -16.67 -8.85 -2.25
C ALA A 426 -18.08 -9.46 -2.10
N LEU A 427 -19.12 -8.63 -2.18
CA LEU A 427 -20.51 -9.11 -2.16
C LEU A 427 -20.82 -9.99 -3.37
N ILE A 428 -20.34 -9.65 -4.57
CA ILE A 428 -20.52 -10.47 -5.78
C ILE A 428 -19.90 -11.87 -5.58
N ALA A 429 -18.67 -11.94 -5.08
CA ALA A 429 -18.02 -13.24 -4.81
C ALA A 429 -18.80 -14.08 -3.80
N ARG A 430 -19.33 -13.44 -2.74
CA ARG A 430 -20.19 -14.11 -1.76
C ARG A 430 -21.51 -14.58 -2.37
N VAL A 431 -22.15 -13.76 -3.20
CA VAL A 431 -23.38 -14.12 -3.91
C VAL A 431 -23.14 -15.31 -4.83
N ALA A 432 -22.01 -15.36 -5.53
CA ALA A 432 -21.61 -16.52 -6.33
C ALA A 432 -21.43 -17.78 -5.48
N ASN A 433 -20.80 -17.66 -4.30
CA ASN A 433 -20.64 -18.79 -3.37
C ASN A 433 -21.99 -19.33 -2.84
N LEU A 434 -23.01 -18.46 -2.77
CA LEU A 434 -24.38 -18.78 -2.35
C LEU A 434 -25.30 -19.15 -3.53
N ASP A 435 -24.74 -19.56 -4.67
CA ASP A 435 -25.47 -19.98 -5.88
C ASP A 435 -26.38 -18.88 -6.47
N GLY A 436 -26.07 -17.62 -6.20
CA GLY A 436 -26.87 -16.48 -6.63
C GLY A 436 -26.89 -16.27 -8.16
N PHE A 437 -25.85 -16.74 -8.86
CA PHE A 437 -25.79 -16.76 -10.33
C PHE A 437 -26.33 -18.05 -10.93
N GLY A 438 -27.05 -18.85 -10.14
CA GLY A 438 -27.53 -20.18 -10.53
C GLY A 438 -26.47 -21.26 -10.29
N ASP A 439 -26.62 -22.37 -11.01
CA ASP A 439 -25.75 -23.55 -10.91
C ASP A 439 -24.46 -23.33 -11.71
N ILE A 440 -23.56 -22.51 -11.16
CA ILE A 440 -22.22 -22.26 -11.69
C ILE A 440 -21.20 -23.21 -11.05
N SER A 441 -20.14 -23.54 -11.79
CA SER A 441 -19.11 -24.46 -11.30
C SER A 441 -18.31 -23.87 -10.13
N ASP A 442 -17.70 -24.72 -9.30
CA ASP A 442 -16.81 -24.25 -8.23
C ASP A 442 -15.61 -23.46 -8.79
N GLU A 443 -15.16 -23.75 -10.01
CA GLU A 443 -14.14 -22.97 -10.73
C GLU A 443 -14.62 -21.54 -11.03
N ASP A 444 -15.88 -21.40 -11.46
CA ASP A 444 -16.49 -20.09 -11.70
C ASP A 444 -16.69 -19.32 -10.39
N LYS A 445 -17.11 -19.99 -9.31
CA LYS A 445 -17.21 -19.38 -7.97
C LYS A 445 -15.86 -18.82 -7.52
N VAL A 446 -14.79 -19.61 -7.68
CA VAL A 446 -13.42 -19.18 -7.39
C VAL A 446 -13.03 -17.98 -8.24
N SER A 447 -13.43 -17.92 -9.51
CA SER A 447 -13.08 -16.81 -10.40
C SER A 447 -13.55 -15.45 -9.87
N TYR A 448 -14.73 -15.39 -9.24
CA TYR A 448 -15.22 -14.15 -8.61
C TYR A 448 -14.39 -13.75 -7.38
N TYR A 449 -13.94 -14.71 -6.59
CA TYR A 449 -13.01 -14.46 -5.49
C TYR A 449 -11.64 -13.98 -6.01
N GLU A 450 -11.11 -14.59 -7.06
CA GLU A 450 -9.87 -14.15 -7.70
C GLU A 450 -10.00 -12.73 -8.25
N LEU A 451 -11.12 -12.39 -8.90
CA LEU A 451 -11.39 -11.03 -9.38
C LEU A 451 -11.40 -10.03 -8.21
N CYS A 452 -12.04 -10.38 -7.09
CA CYS A 452 -12.06 -9.55 -5.89
C CYS A 452 -10.65 -9.34 -5.32
N VAL A 453 -9.89 -10.43 -5.08
CA VAL A 453 -8.55 -10.38 -4.51
C VAL A 453 -7.57 -9.63 -5.42
N ASN A 454 -7.61 -9.89 -6.74
CA ASN A 454 -6.76 -9.21 -7.72
C ASN A 454 -7.10 -7.72 -7.85
N PHE A 455 -8.38 -7.37 -7.71
CA PHE A 455 -8.81 -5.97 -7.70
C PHE A 455 -8.33 -5.26 -6.42
N ALA A 456 -8.48 -5.92 -5.27
CA ALA A 456 -8.15 -5.38 -3.96
C ALA A 456 -6.64 -5.20 -3.76
N GLY A 457 -5.84 -6.20 -4.12
CA GLY A 457 -4.44 -6.29 -3.74
C GLY A 457 -4.25 -6.17 -2.23
N VAL A 458 -3.30 -5.32 -1.83
CA VAL A 458 -3.01 -5.03 -0.40
C VAL A 458 -4.22 -4.43 0.33
N ARG A 459 -5.11 -3.73 -0.39
CA ARG A 459 -6.31 -3.09 0.20
C ARG A 459 -7.39 -4.11 0.59
N LEU A 460 -7.23 -5.38 0.25
CA LEU A 460 -8.13 -6.43 0.74
C LEU A 460 -8.20 -6.42 2.27
N ARG A 461 -7.08 -6.10 2.92
CA ARG A 461 -6.96 -6.02 4.39
C ARG A 461 -7.82 -4.91 5.01
N ASP A 462 -8.17 -3.89 4.23
CA ASP A 462 -9.02 -2.78 4.70
C ASP A 462 -10.50 -3.18 4.79
N LEU A 463 -10.88 -4.34 4.21
CA LEU A 463 -12.25 -4.81 4.26
C LEU A 463 -12.57 -5.51 5.60
N PRO A 464 -13.71 -5.18 6.22
CA PRO A 464 -14.21 -5.93 7.37
C PRO A 464 -14.39 -7.43 7.08
N GLU A 465 -14.75 -7.78 5.84
CA GLU A 465 -15.04 -9.15 5.41
C GLU A 465 -13.80 -9.89 4.87
N ALA A 466 -12.59 -9.32 4.97
CA ALA A 466 -11.36 -9.91 4.41
C ALA A 466 -11.11 -11.35 4.87
N GLU A 467 -11.41 -11.65 6.14
CA GLU A 467 -11.26 -12.99 6.70
C GLU A 467 -12.17 -14.01 6.01
N GLU A 468 -13.45 -13.67 5.82
CA GLU A 468 -14.46 -14.53 5.19
C GLU A 468 -14.08 -14.78 3.72
N ILE A 469 -13.70 -13.72 3.00
CA ILE A 469 -13.29 -13.79 1.59
C ILE A 469 -12.09 -14.73 1.40
N LEU A 470 -11.05 -14.58 2.22
CA LEU A 470 -9.84 -15.40 2.11
C LEU A 470 -10.08 -16.86 2.49
N LYS A 471 -10.90 -17.12 3.51
CA LYS A 471 -11.27 -18.48 3.93
C LYS A 471 -12.12 -19.18 2.87
N ASP A 472 -13.19 -18.54 2.41
CA ASP A 472 -14.09 -19.10 1.40
C ASP A 472 -13.33 -19.42 0.10
N ARG A 473 -12.48 -18.49 -0.35
CA ARG A 473 -11.60 -18.70 -1.50
C ARG A 473 -10.69 -19.91 -1.30
N LEU A 474 -10.05 -20.04 -0.14
CA LEU A 474 -9.16 -21.16 0.15
C LEU A 474 -9.91 -22.49 0.16
N ASP A 475 -11.09 -22.54 0.76
CA ASP A 475 -11.89 -23.76 0.85
C ASP A 475 -12.44 -24.19 -0.51
N LEU A 476 -12.86 -23.25 -1.37
CA LEU A 476 -13.23 -23.55 -2.75
C LEU A 476 -12.05 -24.10 -3.55
N TRP A 477 -10.85 -23.52 -3.41
CA TRP A 477 -9.67 -24.06 -4.10
C TRP A 477 -9.31 -25.49 -3.64
N LYS A 478 -9.55 -25.83 -2.37
CA LYS A 478 -9.41 -27.22 -1.90
C LYS A 478 -10.43 -28.16 -2.56
N GLN A 479 -11.65 -27.69 -2.80
CA GLN A 479 -12.71 -28.48 -3.45
C GLN A 479 -12.41 -28.72 -4.93
N VAL A 480 -11.92 -27.70 -5.65
CA VAL A 480 -11.53 -27.77 -7.07
C VAL A 480 -10.29 -28.66 -7.30
N GLN A 481 -9.57 -29.06 -6.23
CA GLN A 481 -8.36 -29.89 -6.30
C GLN A 481 -7.23 -29.30 -7.16
N ASN A 482 -7.19 -27.97 -7.31
CA ASN A 482 -6.10 -27.29 -7.99
C ASN A 482 -5.03 -26.87 -6.97
N THR A 483 -3.92 -27.62 -6.95
CA THR A 483 -2.82 -27.38 -6.01
C THR A 483 -2.23 -25.98 -6.13
N SER A 484 -2.06 -25.45 -7.35
CA SER A 484 -1.46 -24.13 -7.56
C SER A 484 -2.36 -23.02 -7.01
N GLY A 485 -3.66 -23.07 -7.30
CA GLY A 485 -4.64 -22.11 -6.77
C GLY A 485 -4.73 -22.19 -5.24
N MET A 486 -4.78 -23.40 -4.69
CA MET A 486 -4.78 -23.64 -3.24
C MET A 486 -3.54 -23.06 -2.55
N LEU A 487 -2.34 -23.25 -3.12
CA LEU A 487 -1.10 -22.70 -2.55
C LEU A 487 -1.11 -21.17 -2.56
N ASN A 488 -1.57 -20.54 -3.64
CA ASN A 488 -1.71 -19.08 -3.71
C ASN A 488 -2.72 -18.56 -2.67
N ALA A 489 -3.85 -19.24 -2.51
CA ALA A 489 -4.85 -18.90 -1.50
C ALA A 489 -4.31 -19.07 -0.07
N TYR A 490 -3.52 -20.11 0.18
CA TYR A 490 -2.81 -20.27 1.44
C TYR A 490 -1.80 -19.14 1.68
N ALA A 491 -1.05 -18.73 0.67
CA ALA A 491 -0.09 -17.64 0.81
C ALA A 491 -0.77 -16.32 1.23
N ASP A 492 -1.93 -15.98 0.62
CA ASP A 492 -2.73 -14.82 1.01
C ASP A 492 -3.30 -14.97 2.43
N TRP A 493 -3.80 -16.15 2.77
CA TRP A 493 -4.40 -16.42 4.07
C TRP A 493 -3.37 -16.34 5.22
N LEU A 494 -2.20 -16.93 5.05
CA LEU A 494 -1.11 -16.90 6.04
C LEU A 494 -0.55 -15.48 6.20
N ASP A 495 -0.37 -14.77 5.09
CA ASP A 495 0.07 -13.37 5.09
C ASP A 495 -0.93 -12.47 5.84
N TRP A 496 -2.23 -12.66 5.60
CA TRP A 496 -3.27 -11.96 6.33
C TRP A 496 -3.23 -12.28 7.84
N LEU A 497 -3.19 -13.56 8.22
CA LEU A 497 -3.13 -13.99 9.62
C LEU A 497 -1.92 -13.42 10.36
N ALA A 498 -0.75 -13.42 9.72
CA ALA A 498 0.46 -12.83 10.27
C ALA A 498 0.34 -11.31 10.41
N ASN A 499 -0.30 -10.65 9.45
CA ASN A 499 -0.49 -9.20 9.46
C ASN A 499 -1.45 -8.73 10.56
N VAL A 500 -2.56 -9.45 10.78
CA VAL A 500 -3.53 -9.14 11.86
C VAL A 500 -3.14 -9.74 13.22
N GLU A 501 -1.93 -10.28 13.34
CA GLU A 501 -1.36 -10.85 14.57
C GLU A 501 -2.18 -12.03 15.17
N LYS A 502 -2.90 -12.78 14.33
CA LYS A 502 -3.64 -14.00 14.74
C LYS A 502 -2.72 -15.21 14.80
N TRP A 503 -1.76 -15.19 15.73
CA TRP A 503 -0.66 -16.17 15.79
C TRP A 503 -1.09 -17.61 16.11
N GLU A 504 -2.14 -17.81 16.91
CA GLU A 504 -2.65 -19.14 17.24
C GLU A 504 -3.24 -19.83 16.00
N ASP A 505 -4.04 -19.09 15.23
CA ASP A 505 -4.61 -19.54 13.96
C ASP A 505 -3.52 -19.79 12.92
N LEU A 506 -2.52 -18.89 12.84
CA LEU A 506 -1.37 -19.06 11.94
C LEU A 506 -0.64 -20.38 12.24
N ASN A 507 -0.32 -20.65 13.51
CA ASN A 507 0.36 -21.89 13.89
C ASN A 507 -0.47 -23.15 13.59
N LYS A 508 -1.80 -23.06 13.73
CA LYS A 508 -2.71 -24.15 13.38
C LYS A 508 -2.66 -24.45 11.88
N GLU A 509 -2.72 -23.43 11.04
CA GLU A 509 -2.65 -23.58 9.58
C GLU A 509 -1.27 -24.07 9.11
N LEU A 510 -0.19 -23.57 9.71
CA LEU A 510 1.16 -24.11 9.46
C LEU A 510 1.25 -25.60 9.81
N GLY A 511 0.59 -26.03 10.89
CA GLY A 511 0.47 -27.44 11.24
C GLY A 511 -0.28 -28.29 10.21
N ILE A 512 -1.29 -27.72 9.54
CA ILE A 512 -2.01 -28.37 8.43
C ILE A 512 -1.09 -28.52 7.21
N LEU A 513 -0.39 -27.45 6.82
CA LEU A 513 0.55 -27.48 5.70
C LEU A 513 1.70 -28.46 5.92
N ARG A 514 2.21 -28.55 7.16
CA ARG A 514 3.21 -29.57 7.53
C ARG A 514 2.69 -30.99 7.29
N LYS A 515 1.43 -31.27 7.64
CA LYS A 515 0.81 -32.58 7.34
C LYS A 515 0.69 -32.81 5.84
N PHE A 516 0.30 -31.80 5.07
CA PHE A 516 0.23 -31.92 3.60
C PHE A 516 1.59 -32.22 2.97
N ALA A 517 2.67 -31.62 3.47
CA ALA A 517 4.02 -31.94 3.03
C ALA A 517 4.43 -33.38 3.37
N ILE A 518 4.14 -33.85 4.60
CA ILE A 518 4.40 -35.24 5.02
C ILE A 518 3.61 -36.24 4.18
N GLU A 519 2.35 -35.93 3.88
CA GLU A 519 1.46 -36.74 3.02
C GLU A 519 1.77 -36.59 1.52
N GLN A 520 2.81 -35.83 1.15
CA GLN A 520 3.23 -35.56 -0.23
C GLN A 520 2.13 -34.93 -1.12
N LYS A 521 1.17 -34.24 -0.51
CA LYS A 521 0.15 -33.45 -1.24
C LYS A 521 0.73 -32.15 -1.82
N ILE A 522 1.80 -31.65 -1.20
CA ILE A 522 2.61 -30.54 -1.67
C ILE A 522 4.08 -30.94 -1.61
N SER A 523 4.92 -30.41 -2.49
CA SER A 523 6.36 -30.71 -2.46
C SER A 523 7.06 -29.95 -1.34
N SER A 524 8.22 -30.46 -0.90
CA SER A 524 9.09 -29.77 0.07
C SER A 524 9.45 -28.35 -0.37
N LEU A 525 9.64 -28.16 -1.69
CA LEU A 525 9.88 -26.84 -2.26
C LEU A 525 8.66 -25.91 -2.10
N GLN A 526 7.47 -26.36 -2.46
CA GLN A 526 6.24 -25.57 -2.32
C GLN A 526 5.98 -25.19 -0.85
N TYR A 527 6.24 -26.11 0.07
CA TYR A 527 6.12 -25.83 1.49
C TYR A 527 7.16 -24.81 1.96
N PHE A 528 8.42 -24.94 1.55
CA PHE A 528 9.47 -23.97 1.86
C PHE A 528 9.13 -22.56 1.34
N GLU A 529 8.65 -22.43 0.10
CA GLU A 529 8.29 -21.13 -0.49
C GLU A 529 7.14 -20.43 0.24
N LEU A 530 6.15 -21.19 0.75
CA LEU A 530 5.09 -20.65 1.59
C LEU A 530 5.63 -20.10 2.92
N LEU A 531 6.51 -20.85 3.56
CA LEU A 531 7.14 -20.46 4.83
C LEU A 531 8.05 -19.23 4.66
N GLU A 532 8.80 -19.16 3.56
CA GLU A 532 9.69 -18.03 3.24
C GLU A 532 8.91 -16.71 3.14
N GLY A 533 7.65 -16.74 2.67
CA GLY A 533 6.78 -15.56 2.65
C GLY A 533 6.51 -14.97 4.05
N LEU A 534 6.61 -15.76 5.11
CA LEU A 534 6.38 -15.32 6.49
C LEU A 534 7.60 -14.69 7.16
N GLU A 535 8.78 -14.74 6.54
CA GLU A 535 10.01 -14.21 7.13
C GLU A 535 9.94 -12.70 7.41
N ALA A 536 9.16 -11.97 6.63
CA ALA A 536 8.93 -10.54 6.82
C ALA A 536 8.36 -10.20 8.22
N TYR A 537 7.66 -11.15 8.86
CA TYR A 537 6.97 -10.95 10.14
C TYR A 537 7.80 -11.39 11.36
N ILE A 538 8.98 -11.97 11.15
CA ILE A 538 9.85 -12.50 12.22
C ILE A 538 10.24 -11.44 13.25
N ASN A 539 10.47 -10.20 12.80
CA ASN A 539 10.85 -9.11 13.70
C ASN A 539 9.70 -8.66 14.61
N VAL A 540 8.47 -8.90 14.19
CA VAL A 540 7.26 -8.57 14.94
C VAL A 540 6.96 -9.66 15.98
N GLN A 541 7.20 -10.93 15.64
CA GLN A 541 6.90 -12.06 16.51
C GLN A 541 8.07 -13.06 16.66
N PRO A 542 8.83 -13.01 17.79
CA PRO A 542 9.97 -13.90 17.99
C PRO A 542 9.63 -15.40 18.03
N THR A 543 8.40 -15.77 18.43
CA THR A 543 7.97 -17.18 18.43
C THR A 543 7.82 -17.75 17.02
N LEU A 544 7.47 -16.91 16.03
CA LEU A 544 7.44 -17.29 14.62
C LEU A 544 8.85 -17.65 14.13
N ARG A 545 9.89 -16.91 14.57
CA ARG A 545 11.29 -17.25 14.25
C ARG A 545 11.62 -18.69 14.61
N GLN A 546 11.26 -19.10 15.83
CA GLN A 546 11.56 -20.45 16.31
C GLN A 546 10.74 -21.50 15.56
N SER A 547 9.46 -21.21 15.25
CA SER A 547 8.64 -22.13 14.46
C SER A 547 9.21 -22.35 13.06
N LEU A 548 9.56 -21.26 12.36
CA LEU A 548 10.17 -21.34 11.03
C LEU A 548 11.53 -22.06 11.06
N ALA A 549 12.36 -21.79 12.07
CA ALA A 549 13.64 -22.50 12.24
C ALA A 549 13.45 -24.01 12.39
N ASN A 550 12.46 -24.43 13.19
CA ASN A 550 12.14 -25.84 13.37
C ASN A 550 11.61 -26.48 12.07
N ASP A 551 10.75 -25.77 11.33
CA ASP A 551 10.22 -26.25 10.05
C ASP A 551 11.31 -26.36 8.98
N TYR A 552 12.21 -25.39 8.90
CA TYR A 552 13.35 -25.44 7.99
C TYR A 552 14.29 -26.58 8.34
N PHE A 553 14.67 -26.73 9.61
CA PHE A 553 15.52 -27.84 10.04
C PHE A 553 14.89 -29.21 9.72
N GLY A 554 13.59 -29.38 9.96
CA GLY A 554 12.86 -30.60 9.63
C GLY A 554 12.82 -30.89 8.11
N LEU A 555 12.56 -29.86 7.30
CA LEU A 555 12.60 -29.95 5.84
C LEU A 555 14.00 -30.32 5.34
N ALA A 556 15.05 -29.74 5.92
CA ALA A 556 16.43 -30.01 5.55
C ALA A 556 16.83 -31.47 5.81
N ILE A 557 16.46 -32.00 6.98
CA ILE A 557 16.70 -33.40 7.34
C ILE A 557 15.98 -34.32 6.36
N ALA A 558 14.70 -34.05 6.08
CA ALA A 558 13.91 -34.84 5.15
C ALA A 558 14.53 -34.84 3.74
N GLU A 559 15.05 -33.71 3.28
CA GLU A 559 15.72 -33.58 1.98
C GLU A 559 17.05 -34.37 1.93
N ILE A 560 17.89 -34.26 2.97
CA ILE A 560 19.13 -35.06 3.08
C ILE A 560 18.82 -36.55 3.01
N ASP A 561 17.85 -37.00 3.82
CA ASP A 561 17.47 -38.41 3.86
C ASP A 561 16.86 -38.88 2.53
N ASN A 562 16.10 -38.02 1.84
CA ASN A 562 15.54 -38.35 0.54
C ASN A 562 16.63 -38.46 -0.54
N ALA A 563 17.52 -37.48 -0.62
CA ALA A 563 18.66 -37.49 -1.56
C ALA A 563 19.54 -38.74 -1.39
N LEU A 564 19.86 -39.09 -0.14
CA LEU A 564 20.61 -40.31 0.16
C LEU A 564 19.88 -41.60 -0.20
N ARG A 565 18.55 -41.65 -0.06
CA ARG A 565 17.75 -42.82 -0.47
C ARG A 565 17.67 -42.99 -1.99
N GLN A 566 17.68 -41.87 -2.72
CA GLN A 566 17.63 -41.87 -4.19
C GLN A 566 19.02 -41.94 -4.83
N GLU A 567 20.11 -41.91 -4.04
CA GLU A 567 21.50 -41.82 -4.52
C GLU A 567 21.74 -40.55 -5.38
N GLU A 568 20.99 -39.49 -5.09
CA GLU A 568 21.03 -38.20 -5.78
C GLU A 568 21.66 -37.11 -4.88
N ILE A 569 21.96 -35.95 -5.47
CA ILE A 569 22.36 -34.75 -4.73
C ILE A 569 21.08 -34.11 -4.15
N GLU A 570 21.20 -33.43 -3.01
CA GLU A 570 20.09 -32.64 -2.47
C GLU A 570 19.55 -31.65 -3.51
N ALA A 571 18.23 -31.43 -3.50
CA ALA A 571 17.59 -30.56 -4.47
C ALA A 571 18.15 -29.12 -4.41
N PRO A 572 18.11 -28.34 -5.51
CA PRO A 572 18.70 -27.00 -5.56
C PRO A 572 18.23 -26.02 -4.48
N PHE A 573 17.01 -26.20 -3.95
CA PHE A 573 16.47 -25.34 -2.89
C PHE A 573 17.08 -25.61 -1.51
N PHE A 574 17.83 -26.70 -1.33
CA PHE A 574 18.46 -27.06 -0.06
C PHE A 574 19.47 -26.00 0.42
N GLU A 575 20.25 -25.41 -0.50
CA GLU A 575 21.20 -24.35 -0.15
C GLU A 575 20.49 -23.03 0.23
N ASP A 576 19.34 -22.74 -0.37
CA ASP A 576 18.48 -21.62 0.03
C ASP A 576 17.95 -21.84 1.44
N LEU A 577 17.44 -23.05 1.71
CA LEU A 577 16.93 -23.43 3.02
C LEU A 577 18.01 -23.35 4.10
N LYS A 578 19.22 -23.87 3.83
CA LYS A 578 20.36 -23.80 4.76
C LYS A 578 20.76 -22.36 5.07
N ARG A 579 20.76 -21.49 4.04
CA ARG A 579 21.04 -20.05 4.20
C ARG A 579 19.97 -19.39 5.07
N ALA A 580 18.70 -19.68 4.81
CA ALA A 580 17.59 -19.15 5.59
C ALA A 580 17.66 -19.63 7.05
N LEU A 581 17.91 -20.92 7.28
CA LEU A 581 18.09 -21.48 8.62
C LEU A 581 19.26 -20.81 9.38
N LEU A 582 20.39 -20.53 8.72
CA LEU A 582 21.51 -19.82 9.34
C LEU A 582 21.11 -18.41 9.84
N CYS A 583 20.23 -17.72 9.10
CA CYS A 583 19.69 -16.42 9.50
C CYS A 583 18.69 -16.53 10.67
N LEU A 584 17.93 -17.63 10.75
CA LEU A 584 16.94 -17.85 11.79
C LEU A 584 17.55 -18.36 13.10
N ASN A 585 18.43 -19.35 13.01
CA ASN A 585 19.07 -20.03 14.12
C ASN A 585 20.41 -20.66 13.65
N SER A 586 21.53 -20.03 14.05
CA SER A 586 22.86 -20.50 13.69
C SER A 586 23.21 -21.86 14.27
N ASP A 587 22.67 -22.19 15.44
CA ASP A 587 22.98 -23.45 16.12
C ASP A 587 22.33 -24.62 15.37
N SER A 588 21.05 -24.49 15.00
CA SER A 588 20.35 -25.48 14.15
C SER A 588 21.00 -25.63 12.77
N ALA A 589 21.55 -24.55 12.20
CA ALA A 589 22.29 -24.62 10.94
C ALA A 589 23.60 -25.42 11.09
N ASN A 590 24.31 -25.27 12.20
CA ASN A 590 25.52 -26.04 12.48
C ASN A 590 25.19 -27.52 12.73
N GLU A 591 24.14 -27.80 13.52
CA GLU A 591 23.63 -29.16 13.73
C GLU A 591 23.25 -29.84 12.41
N LEU A 592 22.65 -29.09 11.47
CA LEU A 592 22.30 -29.61 10.14
C LEU A 592 23.55 -30.00 9.33
N VAL A 593 24.62 -29.20 9.40
CA VAL A 593 25.88 -29.51 8.73
C VAL A 593 26.51 -30.78 9.31
N GLU A 594 26.53 -30.91 10.64
CA GLU A 594 27.02 -32.11 11.31
C GLU A 594 26.17 -33.34 10.93
N TYR A 595 24.85 -33.20 10.93
CA TYR A 595 23.92 -34.26 10.53
C TYR A 595 24.17 -34.71 9.08
N ARG A 596 24.30 -33.78 8.13
CA ARG A 596 24.59 -34.10 6.72
C ARG A 596 25.90 -34.86 6.58
N GLN A 597 26.96 -34.43 7.28
CA GLN A 597 28.26 -35.11 7.26
C GLN A 597 28.18 -36.53 7.84
N GLN A 598 27.49 -36.69 8.97
CA GLN A 598 27.29 -38.00 9.60
C GLN A 598 26.53 -38.96 8.69
N ARG A 599 25.40 -38.53 8.12
CA ARG A 599 24.56 -39.39 7.27
C ARG A 599 25.26 -39.78 5.97
N ARG A 600 26.01 -38.88 5.35
CA ARG A 600 26.86 -39.22 4.18
C ARG A 600 27.95 -40.23 4.54
N ALA A 601 28.62 -40.07 5.69
CA ALA A 601 29.63 -41.02 6.15
C ALA A 601 29.04 -42.41 6.45
N GLU A 602 27.83 -42.47 7.02
CA GLU A 602 27.08 -43.72 7.22
C GLU A 602 26.69 -44.37 5.88
N ALA A 603 26.19 -43.59 4.92
CA ALA A 603 25.83 -44.07 3.59
C ALA A 603 27.05 -44.66 2.85
N THR A 604 28.21 -43.98 2.90
CA THR A 604 29.46 -44.50 2.33
C THR A 604 29.89 -45.82 2.98
N LYS A 605 29.74 -45.96 4.31
CA LYS A 605 30.03 -47.24 5.01
C LYS A 605 29.11 -48.38 4.57
N LEU A 606 27.89 -48.06 4.13
CA LEU A 606 26.90 -49.02 3.65
C LEU A 606 27.00 -49.28 2.14
N ASN A 607 28.05 -48.80 1.47
CA ASN A 607 28.25 -48.87 0.02
C ASN A 607 27.13 -48.21 -0.81
N VAL A 608 26.39 -47.26 -0.24
CA VAL A 608 25.47 -46.41 -1.00
C VAL A 608 26.29 -45.40 -1.78
N GLN A 609 26.01 -45.24 -3.07
CA GLN A 609 26.72 -44.27 -3.91
C GLN A 609 26.30 -42.86 -3.50
N VAL A 610 27.20 -42.13 -2.83
CA VAL A 610 26.97 -40.73 -2.45
C VAL A 610 27.43 -39.85 -3.61
N ALA A 611 26.51 -39.11 -4.21
CA ALA A 611 26.83 -38.15 -5.25
C ALA A 611 27.78 -37.06 -4.71
N SER A 612 28.83 -36.73 -5.45
CA SER A 612 29.82 -35.72 -5.04
C SER A 612 29.32 -34.30 -5.30
N ASP A 613 29.54 -33.39 -4.34
CA ASP A 613 29.23 -31.95 -4.48
C ASP A 613 30.04 -31.28 -5.62
N GLU A 614 31.08 -31.94 -6.13
CA GLU A 614 31.94 -31.45 -7.23
C GLU A 614 31.22 -31.34 -8.58
N ASN A 615 30.06 -31.98 -8.75
CA ASN A 615 29.23 -31.89 -9.95
C ASN A 615 28.19 -30.75 -9.90
N ILE A 616 28.12 -29.97 -8.81
CA ILE A 616 27.31 -28.76 -8.78
C ILE A 616 28.05 -27.69 -9.57
N VAL A 617 27.98 -27.79 -10.90
CA VAL A 617 28.29 -26.67 -11.78
C VAL A 617 27.27 -25.60 -11.48
N SER A 618 27.61 -24.67 -10.59
CA SER A 618 26.96 -23.37 -10.54
C SER A 618 27.23 -22.72 -11.89
N THR A 619 26.33 -22.97 -12.84
CA THR A 619 26.17 -22.09 -13.99
C THR A 619 25.79 -20.75 -13.40
N THR A 620 26.81 -19.94 -13.12
CA THR A 620 26.67 -18.57 -12.66
C THR A 620 26.13 -17.81 -13.86
N GLN A 621 24.81 -17.88 -14.03
CA GLN A 621 24.11 -17.13 -15.05
C GLN A 621 24.43 -15.66 -14.82
N ASN A 622 25.01 -15.04 -15.84
CA ASN A 622 25.37 -13.64 -15.78
C ASN A 622 24.19 -12.79 -16.23
N LEU A 623 23.62 -12.02 -15.31
CA LEU A 623 22.49 -11.11 -15.55
C LEU A 623 22.94 -9.69 -15.95
N ALA A 624 24.23 -9.47 -16.23
CA ALA A 624 24.74 -8.13 -16.54
C ALA A 624 24.11 -7.46 -17.77
N SER A 625 23.54 -8.25 -18.71
CA SER A 625 22.83 -7.75 -19.90
C SER A 625 21.32 -7.59 -19.69
N ILE A 626 20.80 -7.98 -18.52
CA ILE A 626 19.38 -7.88 -18.19
C ILE A 626 19.11 -6.55 -17.50
N ASN A 627 18.07 -5.86 -17.97
CA ASN A 627 17.46 -4.72 -17.32
C ASN A 627 16.15 -5.22 -16.70
N LEU A 628 16.19 -5.50 -15.39
CA LEU A 628 15.09 -6.12 -14.68
C LEU A 628 14.19 -5.07 -14.02
N ALA A 629 12.89 -5.15 -14.26
CA ALA A 629 11.90 -4.50 -13.40
C ALA A 629 11.31 -5.51 -12.41
N LEU A 630 11.34 -5.19 -11.12
CA LEU A 630 10.66 -5.95 -10.07
C LEU A 630 9.43 -5.16 -9.60
N VAL A 631 8.24 -5.70 -9.86
CA VAL A 631 6.96 -5.01 -9.67
C VAL A 631 6.16 -5.70 -8.55
N GLY A 632 5.72 -4.94 -7.54
CA GLY A 632 4.90 -5.45 -6.42
C GLY A 632 5.71 -6.06 -5.26
N GLY A 633 5.12 -6.98 -4.49
CA GLY A 633 5.78 -7.63 -3.34
C GLY A 633 5.98 -6.74 -2.09
N HIS A 634 6.55 -7.31 -1.03
CA HIS A 634 7.01 -6.55 0.15
C HIS A 634 8.36 -5.88 -0.09
N GLN A 635 8.55 -4.67 0.45
CA GLN A 635 9.83 -3.95 0.38
C GLN A 635 11.04 -4.80 0.84
N ALA A 636 10.89 -5.58 1.92
CA ALA A 636 11.96 -6.44 2.43
C ALA A 636 12.36 -7.51 1.41
N THR A 637 11.38 -8.19 0.80
CA THR A 637 11.61 -9.20 -0.24
C THR A 637 12.28 -8.58 -1.45
N ARG A 638 11.77 -7.46 -1.97
CA ARG A 638 12.35 -6.79 -3.14
C ARG A 638 13.81 -6.42 -2.92
N ARG A 639 14.12 -5.79 -1.78
CA ARG A 639 15.50 -5.42 -1.42
C ARG A 639 16.43 -6.63 -1.41
N GLU A 640 16.00 -7.74 -0.80
CA GLU A 640 16.84 -8.93 -0.68
C GLU A 640 17.02 -9.67 -2.01
N VAL A 641 15.99 -9.72 -2.85
CA VAL A 641 16.06 -10.26 -4.22
C VAL A 641 17.04 -9.43 -5.05
N ILE A 642 16.90 -8.10 -5.05
CA ILE A 642 17.79 -7.20 -5.80
C ILE A 642 19.23 -7.37 -5.33
N ARG A 643 19.45 -7.37 -4.00
CA ARG A 643 20.78 -7.59 -3.41
C ARG A 643 21.40 -8.90 -3.90
N GLU A 644 20.65 -9.99 -3.86
CA GLU A 644 21.14 -11.30 -4.30
C GLU A 644 21.44 -11.36 -5.80
N LEU A 645 20.57 -10.82 -6.65
CA LEU A 645 20.80 -10.77 -8.10
C LEU A 645 22.00 -9.89 -8.47
N CYS A 646 22.22 -8.79 -7.76
CA CYS A 646 23.38 -7.91 -7.96
C CYS A 646 24.68 -8.55 -7.47
N GLU A 647 24.71 -9.06 -6.23
CA GLU A 647 25.92 -9.58 -5.59
C GLU A 647 26.37 -10.92 -6.18
N ASN A 648 25.43 -11.83 -6.48
CA ASN A 648 25.75 -13.21 -6.86
C ASN A 648 25.62 -13.49 -8.37
N TYR A 649 24.81 -12.71 -9.10
CA TYR A 649 24.50 -12.96 -10.51
C TYR A 649 24.88 -11.79 -11.44
N GLY A 650 25.49 -10.73 -10.91
CA GLY A 650 26.02 -9.63 -11.69
C GLY A 650 24.97 -8.73 -12.34
N LEU A 651 23.73 -8.73 -11.84
CA LEU A 651 22.68 -7.80 -12.29
C LEU A 651 23.14 -6.35 -12.07
N LYS A 652 23.19 -5.55 -13.14
CA LYS A 652 23.62 -4.15 -13.08
C LYS A 652 22.46 -3.17 -13.03
N ASN A 653 21.40 -3.46 -13.78
CA ASN A 653 20.29 -2.57 -13.99
C ASN A 653 19.02 -3.21 -13.43
N CYS A 654 18.54 -2.70 -12.30
CA CYS A 654 17.29 -3.12 -11.70
C CYS A 654 16.44 -1.89 -11.36
N VAL A 655 15.16 -1.96 -11.70
CA VAL A 655 14.16 -0.94 -11.36
C VAL A 655 13.13 -1.57 -10.43
N GLU A 656 12.89 -0.91 -9.32
CA GLU A 656 11.87 -1.29 -8.35
C GLU A 656 10.60 -0.48 -8.60
N VAL A 657 9.47 -1.18 -8.79
CA VAL A 657 8.15 -0.55 -8.85
C VAL A 657 7.34 -1.04 -7.65
N ALA A 658 7.27 -0.19 -6.62
CA ALA A 658 6.52 -0.47 -5.41
C ALA A 658 4.99 -0.55 -5.69
N PRO A 659 4.23 -1.30 -4.88
CA PRO A 659 2.77 -1.33 -4.98
C PRO A 659 2.12 0.00 -4.57
N SER A 660 0.85 0.20 -4.95
CA SER A 660 0.14 1.48 -4.74
C SER A 660 -0.08 1.84 -3.27
N SER A 661 0.08 0.85 -2.38
CA SER A 661 0.10 1.04 -0.93
C SER A 661 1.38 1.71 -0.41
N GLU A 662 2.48 1.63 -1.17
CA GLU A 662 3.80 2.12 -0.74
C GLU A 662 4.22 3.39 -1.50
N ALA A 663 3.78 3.57 -2.75
CA ALA A 663 4.13 4.73 -3.57
C ALA A 663 2.96 5.19 -4.45
N TYR A 664 2.97 6.46 -4.86
CA TYR A 664 2.03 6.96 -5.86
C TYR A 664 2.34 6.35 -7.24
N ILE A 665 1.33 5.75 -7.86
CA ILE A 665 1.45 5.04 -9.14
C ILE A 665 0.63 5.77 -10.19
N SER A 666 1.25 6.09 -11.32
CA SER A 666 0.57 6.55 -12.52
C SER A 666 1.11 5.81 -13.73
N ARG A 667 0.28 5.71 -14.77
CA ARG A 667 0.64 5.01 -16.01
C ARG A 667 1.93 5.56 -16.62
N SER A 668 2.08 6.88 -16.68
CA SER A 668 3.28 7.52 -17.23
C SER A 668 4.51 7.28 -16.36
N ASN A 669 4.37 7.29 -15.03
CA ASN A 669 5.47 7.02 -14.11
C ASN A 669 5.95 5.56 -14.22
N VAL A 670 5.03 4.60 -14.16
CA VAL A 670 5.35 3.18 -14.32
C VAL A 670 6.00 2.93 -15.68
N GLN A 671 5.42 3.46 -16.77
CA GLN A 671 6.00 3.35 -18.10
C GLN A 671 7.42 3.93 -18.16
N ALA A 672 7.65 5.13 -17.63
CA ALA A 672 8.97 5.74 -17.62
C ALA A 672 10.00 4.86 -16.87
N GLN A 673 9.58 4.25 -15.77
CA GLN A 673 10.42 3.36 -14.96
C GLN A 673 10.75 2.04 -15.68
N ILE A 674 9.77 1.37 -16.30
CA ILE A 674 9.95 0.01 -16.83
C ILE A 674 10.18 -0.06 -18.35
N SER A 675 10.05 1.05 -19.08
CA SER A 675 10.20 1.09 -20.55
C SER A 675 11.55 0.56 -21.07
N ASN A 676 12.62 0.77 -20.31
CA ASN A 676 13.97 0.32 -20.68
C ASN A 676 14.31 -1.09 -20.15
N CYS A 677 13.35 -1.76 -19.51
CA CYS A 677 13.54 -3.11 -18.97
C CYS A 677 13.23 -4.17 -20.02
N ASN A 678 14.09 -5.18 -20.13
CA ASN A 678 13.90 -6.32 -21.04
C ASN A 678 13.27 -7.53 -20.33
N LEU A 679 13.23 -7.52 -19.00
CA LEU A 679 12.54 -8.50 -18.18
C LEU A 679 11.73 -7.79 -17.10
N ILE A 680 10.45 -8.12 -16.96
CA ILE A 680 9.54 -7.54 -15.98
C ILE A 680 8.95 -8.67 -15.15
N ALA A 681 9.43 -8.80 -13.91
CA ALA A 681 9.01 -9.82 -12.95
C ALA A 681 7.97 -9.24 -11.98
N ILE A 682 6.80 -9.85 -11.95
CA ILE A 682 5.66 -9.37 -11.15
C ILE A 682 5.43 -10.30 -9.95
N ILE A 683 5.63 -9.80 -8.73
CA ILE A 683 5.32 -10.55 -7.50
C ILE A 683 3.82 -10.40 -7.22
N THR A 684 3.07 -11.47 -7.47
CA THR A 684 1.60 -11.51 -7.34
C THR A 684 1.15 -11.51 -5.88
N GLY A 685 -0.11 -11.10 -5.64
CA GLY A 685 -0.72 -11.04 -4.29
C GLY A 685 -0.54 -9.71 -3.55
N TYR A 686 0.35 -8.84 -4.02
CA TYR A 686 0.65 -7.54 -3.38
C TYR A 686 0.37 -6.33 -4.28
N MET A 687 -0.35 -6.51 -5.38
CA MET A 687 -0.66 -5.44 -6.34
C MET A 687 -2.11 -5.03 -6.24
N GLY A 688 -2.39 -3.73 -6.12
CA GLY A 688 -3.74 -3.20 -6.36
C GLY A 688 -4.07 -3.20 -7.86
N HIS A 689 -5.37 -3.20 -8.19
CA HIS A 689 -5.90 -3.12 -9.56
C HIS A 689 -5.12 -2.13 -10.44
N ASP A 690 -4.85 -0.92 -9.92
CA ASP A 690 -4.20 0.14 -10.68
C ASP A 690 -2.85 -0.27 -11.26
N LEU A 691 -1.98 -0.92 -10.47
CA LEU A 691 -0.65 -1.31 -10.94
C LEU A 691 -0.73 -2.51 -11.90
N SER A 692 -1.59 -3.49 -11.60
CA SER A 692 -1.82 -4.66 -12.46
C SER A 692 -2.39 -4.25 -13.82
N GLN A 693 -3.37 -3.35 -13.82
CA GLN A 693 -4.00 -2.82 -15.02
C GLN A 693 -3.02 -1.97 -15.83
N ILE A 694 -2.25 -1.08 -15.18
CA ILE A 694 -1.22 -0.28 -15.85
C ILE A 694 -0.21 -1.17 -16.58
N VAL A 695 0.33 -2.19 -15.92
CA VAL A 695 1.32 -3.07 -16.57
C VAL A 695 0.69 -3.92 -17.69
N SER A 696 -0.54 -4.40 -17.48
CA SER A 696 -1.30 -5.14 -18.50
C SER A 696 -1.58 -4.28 -19.74
N ASP A 697 -2.03 -3.04 -19.55
CA ASP A 697 -2.33 -2.11 -20.64
C ASP A 697 -1.06 -1.69 -21.38
N LEU A 698 0.02 -1.38 -20.66
CA LEU A 698 1.31 -1.06 -21.28
C LEU A 698 1.86 -2.23 -22.12
N LYS A 699 1.59 -3.48 -21.71
CA LYS A 699 1.91 -4.68 -22.50
C LYS A 699 1.01 -4.82 -23.73
N LYS A 700 -0.31 -4.66 -23.57
CA LYS A 700 -1.29 -4.72 -24.68
C LYS A 700 -1.03 -3.66 -25.73
N ASP A 701 -0.64 -2.46 -25.31
CA ASP A 701 -0.35 -1.32 -26.18
C ASP A 701 1.03 -1.41 -26.84
N GLY A 702 1.76 -2.53 -26.65
CA GLY A 702 3.08 -2.77 -27.25
C GLY A 702 4.15 -1.79 -26.76
N THR A 703 3.88 -1.05 -25.69
CA THR A 703 4.75 0.01 -25.17
C THR A 703 5.90 -0.57 -24.33
N LEU A 704 5.71 -1.78 -23.79
CA LEU A 704 6.74 -2.55 -23.10
C LEU A 704 7.47 -3.44 -24.10
N THR A 705 8.78 -3.22 -24.23
CA THR A 705 9.65 -4.08 -25.04
C THR A 705 10.09 -5.35 -24.30
N GLY A 706 9.95 -5.37 -22.97
CA GLY A 706 10.41 -6.47 -22.12
C GLY A 706 9.37 -7.57 -21.88
N ASP A 707 9.86 -8.77 -21.59
CA ASP A 707 9.03 -9.92 -21.26
C ASP A 707 8.42 -9.77 -19.87
N VAL A 708 7.09 -9.69 -19.82
CA VAL A 708 6.32 -9.65 -18.56
C VAL A 708 5.92 -11.06 -18.15
N PHE A 709 6.30 -11.47 -16.94
CA PHE A 709 5.87 -12.72 -16.34
C PHE A 709 5.47 -12.57 -14.86
N PHE A 710 4.48 -13.38 -14.46
CA PHE A 710 3.90 -13.37 -13.12
C PHE A 710 4.52 -14.47 -12.26
N LEU A 711 4.96 -14.11 -11.07
CA LEU A 711 5.58 -15.01 -10.11
C LEU A 711 4.51 -15.67 -9.24
N ALA A 712 4.59 -16.99 -9.09
CA ALA A 712 3.76 -17.77 -8.16
C ALA A 712 4.35 -17.84 -6.73
N CYS A 713 5.57 -17.35 -6.55
CA CYS A 713 6.31 -17.37 -5.30
C CYS A 713 6.43 -15.95 -4.71
N ARG A 714 6.40 -15.87 -3.38
CA ARG A 714 6.50 -14.62 -2.61
C ARG A 714 7.78 -14.51 -1.78
N GLY A 715 8.41 -15.66 -1.52
CA GLY A 715 9.69 -15.75 -0.83
C GLY A 715 10.87 -15.32 -1.73
N LYS A 716 11.91 -14.77 -1.10
CA LYS A 716 13.11 -14.26 -1.76
C LYS A 716 13.74 -15.30 -2.70
N SER A 717 14.01 -16.49 -2.20
CA SER A 717 14.72 -17.55 -2.93
C SER A 717 13.89 -18.06 -4.09
N GLY A 718 12.58 -18.20 -3.89
CA GLY A 718 11.63 -18.54 -4.97
C GLY A 718 11.64 -17.51 -6.10
N VAL A 719 11.60 -16.21 -5.75
CA VAL A 719 11.62 -15.12 -6.74
C VAL A 719 12.92 -15.12 -7.54
N VAL A 720 14.07 -15.26 -6.86
CA VAL A 720 15.39 -15.34 -7.52
C VAL A 720 15.43 -16.52 -8.48
N ARG A 721 15.01 -17.72 -8.06
CA ARG A 721 14.99 -18.91 -8.93
C ARG A 721 14.09 -18.74 -10.14
N ALA A 722 12.90 -18.17 -9.96
CA ALA A 722 11.99 -17.92 -11.06
C ALA A 722 12.57 -16.94 -12.10
N ILE A 723 13.26 -15.89 -11.65
CA ILE A 723 13.96 -14.95 -12.55
C ILE A 723 15.08 -15.66 -13.30
N LEU A 724 15.92 -16.44 -12.61
CA LEU A 724 17.04 -17.16 -13.21
C LEU A 724 16.58 -18.19 -14.25
N ASN A 725 15.51 -18.93 -13.94
CA ASN A 725 14.90 -19.90 -14.86
C ASN A 725 14.28 -19.23 -16.10
N LYS A 726 13.78 -18.00 -15.98
CA LYS A 726 13.21 -17.26 -17.11
C LYS A 726 14.26 -16.72 -18.08
N VAL A 727 15.48 -16.50 -17.60
CA VAL A 727 16.63 -16.04 -18.38
C VAL A 727 17.43 -17.21 -18.98
N ARG A 728 17.12 -18.46 -18.61
CA ARG A 728 17.61 -19.67 -19.32
C ARG A 728 16.90 -19.79 -20.66
#